data_AF-A0A9D6K030-F1
#
_entry.id   AF-A0A9D6K030-F1
#
_cell.length_a   1.000
_cell.length_b   1.000
_cell.length_c   1.000
_cell.angle_alpha   90.00
_cell.angle_beta   90.00
_cell.angle_gamma   90.00
#
_symmetry.space_group_name_H-M   'P 1'
#
loop_
_entity.id
_entity.type
_entity.pdbx_description
1 polymer ?
#
loop_
_entity_poly.entity_id
_entity_poly.type
_entity_poly.pdbx_seq_one_letter_code
_entity_poly.pdbx_strand_id
1 'polypeptide(L)'
;MACHIITVLGNKGGVGKTFVGVNIAAALAIKGRRVLIMDLDVHAGQDMARMLNLVPTQSLVDLLAAVEKDEKPDIIRGYVLRHTSGLEFLPGVTHIRQTGRITADNIRPFLKKAALIYDYIVVDAGGTFSETLISVLDSSNLILLVATPDILAVYQGKATLDIIQSLHYPLKMVKLILNRAESRGGVAWQEVKSALACDIFALVPSDGKTVGLAINRGVPCVMDSPKARVSVSFFEIADKLETEDIYVHACDVIKVRAGETQAKKGNEFWEKFGIAPGFSLPVTIYKEEEDEVIKLKKAIHQRLVERMNVQKIPPEALSDPAQAANIRKTAAKIISDLLAETAGAFLASHEERSRLVREIVNEALGLGPLEDFLADPEINDIMVNNKDEIFIEKHGKIILTNKRFISNEQVRATIDRIIAPLGRRVDESAPMVDARLPDGSRINAIIPPLSLGGPMITIRKFAQERYTVDDLLNKFHSLSQPMADFLNACVIGRKNVIISGGTGAGKTTLLNIVSQFIPDNERIITIEDAAELRLVKSHWARLESKPSNIEGRGRVTIRDLFINTLRMRPDRIIIGECRGPEVLDMLQAMNTGHDGSLTTLHANAPRDVLARLSSMVLLSGIELPIRAIYEMAASAIHIIVQISRFSDGSRKITAITELTGKMVDGLPELKDVFVFKQKGINADGLVLGEYSATGYVPKCFEDFQTRGIPLSKTIFNT
;
A
#
# COMPACT_ATOMS: atom_id res chain seq x y z
N MET A 1 -45.77 6.91 -11.16
CA MET A 1 -44.45 6.76 -11.79
C MET A 1 -43.62 5.86 -10.91
N ALA A 2 -42.86 4.93 -11.50
CA ALA A 2 -41.89 4.15 -10.75
C ALA A 2 -40.71 5.06 -10.37
N CYS A 3 -40.26 5.01 -9.12
CA CYS A 3 -39.07 5.74 -8.69
C CYS A 3 -37.83 5.25 -9.44
N HIS A 4 -36.96 6.16 -9.85
CA HIS A 4 -35.67 5.83 -10.44
C HIS A 4 -34.56 5.90 -9.38
N ILE A 5 -33.95 4.75 -9.07
CA ILE A 5 -32.79 4.69 -8.17
C ILE A 5 -31.52 4.76 -9.02
N ILE A 6 -30.76 5.84 -8.86
CA ILE A 6 -29.55 6.15 -9.62
C ILE A 6 -28.36 6.10 -8.69
N THR A 7 -27.43 5.17 -8.95
CA THR A 7 -26.17 5.11 -8.19
C THR A 7 -25.06 5.81 -8.95
N VAL A 8 -24.40 6.77 -8.28
CA VAL A 8 -23.25 7.50 -8.82
C VAL A 8 -21.98 6.83 -8.31
N LEU A 9 -21.19 6.28 -9.23
CA LEU A 9 -19.92 5.63 -8.96
C LEU A 9 -18.77 6.44 -9.53
N GLY A 10 -17.57 6.22 -9.01
CA GLY A 10 -16.35 6.79 -9.57
C GLY A 10 -15.23 5.78 -9.55
N ASN A 11 -14.38 5.88 -10.55
CA ASN A 11 -13.25 4.98 -10.78
C ASN A 11 -11.99 5.39 -10.01
N LYS A 12 -11.92 6.63 -9.51
CA LYS A 12 -10.75 7.17 -8.81
C LYS A 12 -11.18 8.21 -7.77
N GLY A 13 -10.39 8.36 -6.70
CA GLY A 13 -10.54 9.49 -5.77
C GLY A 13 -10.36 10.83 -6.50
N GLY A 14 -11.24 11.80 -6.23
CA GLY A 14 -11.12 13.16 -6.78
C GLY A 14 -11.68 13.37 -8.20
N VAL A 15 -12.39 12.40 -8.79
CA VAL A 15 -13.07 12.58 -10.11
C VAL A 15 -14.33 13.44 -10.05
N GLY A 16 -14.79 13.79 -8.85
CA GLY A 16 -15.94 14.66 -8.63
C GLY A 16 -17.29 13.94 -8.55
N LYS A 17 -17.34 12.69 -8.07
CA LYS A 17 -18.57 11.89 -7.90
C LYS A 17 -19.66 12.64 -7.13
N THR A 18 -19.35 13.05 -5.90
CA THR A 18 -20.24 13.80 -5.00
C THR A 18 -20.70 15.10 -5.64
N PHE A 19 -19.78 15.82 -6.31
CA PHE A 19 -20.12 17.04 -7.03
C PHE A 19 -21.11 16.80 -8.17
N VAL A 20 -20.91 15.76 -8.97
CA VAL A 20 -21.84 15.36 -10.04
C VAL A 20 -23.19 14.94 -9.46
N GLY A 21 -23.21 14.09 -8.43
CA GLY A 21 -24.43 13.62 -7.78
C GLY A 21 -25.27 14.76 -7.19
N VAL A 22 -24.64 15.69 -6.46
CA VAL A 22 -25.31 16.86 -5.87
C VAL A 22 -25.93 17.75 -6.93
N ASN A 23 -25.23 18.05 -8.02
CA ASN A 23 -25.75 18.93 -9.06
C ASN A 23 -26.85 18.28 -9.91
N ILE A 24 -26.78 16.97 -10.17
CA ILE A 24 -27.87 16.23 -10.83
C ILE A 24 -29.12 16.22 -9.95
N ALA A 25 -28.97 15.90 -8.66
CA ALA A 25 -30.10 15.88 -7.73
C ALA A 25 -30.74 17.26 -7.57
N ALA A 26 -29.92 18.32 -7.48
CA ALA A 26 -30.41 19.69 -7.42
C ALA A 26 -31.11 20.11 -8.71
N ALA A 27 -30.58 19.77 -9.89
CA ALA A 27 -31.22 20.06 -11.17
C ALA A 27 -32.60 19.39 -11.29
N LEU A 28 -32.71 18.11 -10.94
CA LEU A 28 -33.99 17.38 -10.93
C LEU A 28 -35.00 17.99 -9.95
N ALA A 29 -34.55 18.40 -8.76
CA ALA A 29 -35.41 19.03 -7.75
C ALA A 29 -35.91 20.42 -8.20
N ILE A 30 -35.05 21.23 -8.83
CA ILE A 30 -35.42 22.53 -9.40
C ILE A 30 -36.50 22.38 -10.49
N LYS A 31 -36.50 21.25 -11.21
CA LYS A 31 -37.55 20.89 -12.19
C LYS A 31 -38.84 20.36 -11.57
N GLY A 32 -38.96 20.37 -10.23
CA GLY A 32 -40.17 20.00 -9.51
C GLY A 32 -40.31 18.52 -9.20
N ARG A 33 -39.23 17.72 -9.32
CA ARG A 33 -39.24 16.30 -8.93
C ARG A 33 -38.99 16.13 -7.45
N ARG A 34 -39.58 15.09 -6.85
CA ARG A 34 -39.27 14.68 -5.48
C ARG A 34 -37.98 13.87 -5.51
N VAL A 35 -36.90 14.48 -5.04
CA VAL A 35 -35.55 13.89 -5.11
C VAL A 35 -35.00 13.66 -3.71
N LEU A 36 -34.59 12.43 -3.43
CA LEU A 36 -33.76 12.08 -2.29
C LEU A 36 -32.31 11.93 -2.75
N ILE A 37 -31.36 12.60 -2.10
CA ILE A 37 -29.92 12.32 -2.26
C ILE A 37 -29.36 11.70 -0.99
N MET A 38 -28.61 10.61 -1.16
CA MET A 38 -28.01 9.85 -0.06
C MET A 38 -26.50 9.83 -0.17
N ASP A 39 -25.82 10.06 0.95
CA ASP A 39 -24.37 9.95 1.06
C ASP A 39 -23.98 8.59 1.68
N LEU A 40 -23.55 7.65 0.84
CA LEU A 40 -23.05 6.34 1.26
C LEU A 40 -21.54 6.19 1.08
N ASP A 41 -20.81 7.25 0.71
CA ASP A 41 -19.35 7.28 0.69
C ASP A 41 -18.81 7.59 2.10
N VAL A 42 -18.96 6.61 2.99
CA VAL A 42 -18.72 6.75 4.44
C VAL A 42 -17.29 7.19 4.83
N HIS A 43 -16.32 7.10 3.92
CA HIS A 43 -14.95 7.60 4.13
C HIS A 43 -14.83 9.13 4.07
N ALA A 44 -15.84 9.82 3.51
CA ALA A 44 -15.90 11.27 3.32
C ALA A 44 -17.14 11.89 4.01
N GLY A 45 -17.61 11.28 5.11
CA GLY A 45 -18.97 11.37 5.66
C GLY A 45 -19.53 12.72 6.12
N GLN A 46 -19.03 13.87 5.65
CA GLN A 46 -19.69 15.17 5.75
C GLN A 46 -19.50 16.06 4.51
N ASP A 47 -18.78 15.62 3.47
CA ASP A 47 -18.47 16.46 2.31
C ASP A 47 -19.75 16.92 1.59
N MET A 48 -20.69 16.00 1.37
CA MET A 48 -21.98 16.34 0.75
C MET A 48 -22.80 17.32 1.60
N ALA A 49 -22.83 17.12 2.92
CA ALA A 49 -23.52 18.03 3.83
C ALA A 49 -22.95 19.44 3.76
N ARG A 50 -21.62 19.58 3.65
CA ARG A 50 -20.96 20.88 3.46
C ARG A 50 -21.28 21.49 2.09
N MET A 51 -21.32 20.69 1.03
CA MET A 51 -21.68 21.15 -0.33
C MET A 51 -23.12 21.64 -0.45
N LEU A 52 -24.00 21.18 0.44
CA LEU A 52 -25.39 21.63 0.55
C LEU A 52 -25.61 22.69 1.64
N ASN A 53 -24.56 23.06 2.38
CA ASN A 53 -24.63 23.91 3.57
C ASN A 53 -25.70 23.44 4.59
N LEU A 54 -25.76 22.13 4.82
CA LEU A 54 -26.67 21.48 5.77
C LEU A 54 -25.89 20.95 6.98
N VAL A 55 -26.55 20.97 8.14
CA VAL A 55 -25.98 20.43 9.39
C VAL A 55 -26.82 19.24 9.82
N PRO A 56 -26.39 18.01 9.54
CA PRO A 56 -27.16 16.83 9.91
C PRO A 56 -27.07 16.51 11.40
N THR A 57 -28.22 16.34 12.02
CA THR A 57 -28.38 15.87 13.40
C THR A 57 -28.79 14.39 13.47
N GLN A 58 -29.28 13.85 12.37
CA GLN A 58 -29.74 12.47 12.21
C GLN A 58 -29.21 11.90 10.89
N SER A 59 -29.12 10.57 10.83
CA SER A 59 -28.59 9.82 9.69
C SER A 59 -29.47 8.64 9.30
N LEU A 60 -29.14 8.02 8.17
CA LEU A 60 -29.72 6.76 7.75
C LEU A 60 -29.61 5.69 8.85
N VAL A 61 -28.51 5.63 9.60
CA VAL A 61 -28.37 4.68 10.73
C VAL A 61 -29.43 4.92 11.81
N ASP A 62 -29.71 6.19 12.13
CA ASP A 62 -30.72 6.55 13.14
C ASP A 62 -32.14 6.24 12.64
N LEU A 63 -32.38 6.43 11.34
CA LEU A 63 -33.63 6.07 10.69
C LEU A 63 -33.82 4.54 10.66
N LEU A 64 -32.82 3.77 10.26
CA LEU A 64 -32.91 2.31 10.18
C LEU A 64 -33.25 1.69 11.55
N ALA A 65 -32.70 2.24 12.64
CA ALA A 65 -33.06 1.82 14.00
C ALA A 65 -34.51 2.14 14.40
N ALA A 66 -35.12 3.18 13.80
CA ALA A 66 -36.51 3.54 14.03
C ALA A 66 -37.50 2.78 13.12
N VAL A 67 -37.08 2.48 11.89
CA VAL A 67 -37.88 1.77 10.88
C VAL A 67 -38.14 0.31 11.24
N GLU A 68 -37.32 -0.31 12.10
CA GLU A 68 -37.62 -1.63 12.68
C GLU A 68 -38.92 -1.65 13.51
N LYS A 69 -39.46 -0.49 13.92
CA LYS A 69 -40.64 -0.38 14.79
C LYS A 69 -41.89 0.18 14.11
N ASP A 70 -41.79 0.83 12.95
CA ASP A 70 -42.91 1.46 12.23
C ASP A 70 -42.91 1.07 10.75
N GLU A 71 -44.06 0.62 10.26
CA GLU A 71 -44.24 0.15 8.88
C GLU A 71 -44.53 1.28 7.89
N LYS A 72 -44.91 2.48 8.34
CA LYS A 72 -45.36 3.56 7.44
C LYS A 72 -44.18 4.24 6.72
N PRO A 73 -44.25 4.45 5.38
CA PRO A 73 -43.20 5.15 4.63
C PRO A 73 -42.93 6.58 5.12
N ASP A 74 -43.94 7.27 5.66
CA ASP A 74 -43.84 8.68 6.09
C ASP A 74 -42.78 8.94 7.18
N ILE A 75 -42.35 7.91 7.92
CA ILE A 75 -41.28 8.05 8.93
C ILE A 75 -39.99 8.63 8.33
N ILE A 76 -39.72 8.36 7.04
CA ILE A 76 -38.52 8.84 6.34
C ILE A 76 -38.46 10.38 6.36
N ARG A 77 -39.60 11.07 6.25
CA ARG A 77 -39.66 12.53 6.24
C ARG A 77 -39.17 13.18 7.53
N GLY A 78 -39.19 12.44 8.65
CA GLY A 78 -38.69 12.91 9.94
C GLY A 78 -37.16 12.94 10.04
N TYR A 79 -36.44 12.27 9.14
CA TYR A 79 -34.99 12.05 9.22
C TYR A 79 -34.21 12.69 8.07
N VAL A 80 -34.89 13.25 7.08
CA VAL A 80 -34.28 13.92 5.93
C VAL A 80 -34.19 15.42 6.13
N LEU A 81 -33.16 16.04 5.56
CA LEU A 81 -32.95 17.48 5.58
C LEU A 81 -33.37 18.07 4.25
N ARG A 82 -34.27 19.06 4.28
CA ARG A 82 -34.71 19.75 3.07
C ARG A 82 -33.75 20.89 2.72
N HIS A 83 -33.24 20.86 1.50
CA HIS A 83 -32.40 21.91 0.94
C HIS A 83 -33.24 22.96 0.18
N THR A 84 -32.71 24.17 0.00
CA THR A 84 -33.39 25.28 -0.69
C THR A 84 -33.65 25.02 -2.18
N SER A 85 -32.94 24.08 -2.80
CA SER A 85 -33.22 23.60 -4.16
C SER A 85 -34.49 22.75 -4.27
N GLY A 86 -35.06 22.33 -3.14
CA GLY A 86 -36.19 21.40 -3.08
C GLY A 86 -35.81 19.91 -2.96
N LEU A 87 -34.52 19.56 -3.00
CA LEU A 87 -34.07 18.19 -2.73
C LEU A 87 -34.12 17.87 -1.23
N GLU A 88 -34.26 16.59 -0.90
CA GLU A 88 -34.16 16.07 0.46
C GLU A 88 -32.86 15.26 0.58
N PHE A 89 -32.10 15.49 1.65
CA PHE A 89 -30.78 14.91 1.88
C PHE A 89 -30.80 13.98 3.09
N LEU A 90 -30.23 12.79 2.94
CA LEU A 90 -30.04 11.83 4.02
C LEU A 90 -28.57 11.40 4.10
N PRO A 91 -27.82 11.81 5.14
CA PRO A 91 -26.46 11.33 5.31
C PRO A 91 -26.48 9.86 5.75
N GLY A 92 -25.55 9.05 5.26
CA GLY A 92 -25.39 7.66 5.70
C GLY A 92 -25.10 7.58 7.20
N VAL A 93 -24.17 8.40 7.68
CA VAL A 93 -23.73 8.48 9.09
C VAL A 93 -23.54 9.94 9.51
N THR A 94 -23.75 10.25 10.79
CA THR A 94 -23.37 11.54 11.38
C THR A 94 -22.00 11.49 12.08
N HIS A 95 -21.56 10.30 12.49
CA HIS A 95 -20.28 10.08 13.14
C HIS A 95 -19.58 8.82 12.61
N ILE A 96 -18.25 8.85 12.56
CA ILE A 96 -17.44 7.72 12.07
C ILE A 96 -17.67 6.42 12.86
N ARG A 97 -18.10 6.50 14.13
CA ARG A 97 -18.44 5.31 14.95
C ARG A 97 -19.70 4.57 14.48
N GLN A 98 -20.48 5.17 13.59
CA GLN A 98 -21.65 4.53 12.98
C GLN A 98 -21.27 3.74 11.71
N THR A 99 -20.01 3.83 11.24
CA THR A 99 -19.54 3.05 10.08
C THR A 99 -19.64 1.55 10.38
N GLY A 100 -20.38 0.82 9.56
CA GLY A 100 -20.64 -0.62 9.73
C GLY A 100 -22.04 -0.98 10.23
N ARG A 101 -22.89 0.00 10.60
CA ARG A 101 -24.30 -0.26 10.95
C ARG A 101 -25.24 -0.30 9.75
N ILE A 102 -24.79 0.15 8.58
CA ILE A 102 -25.53 0.05 7.31
C ILE A 102 -25.11 -1.27 6.65
N THR A 103 -26.03 -2.22 6.58
CA THR A 103 -25.80 -3.57 6.05
C THR A 103 -26.68 -3.81 4.83
N ALA A 104 -26.37 -4.86 4.06
CA ALA A 104 -27.19 -5.26 2.92
C ALA A 104 -28.66 -5.55 3.32
N ASP A 105 -28.89 -6.08 4.52
CA ASP A 105 -30.20 -6.46 5.04
C ASP A 105 -31.10 -5.27 5.37
N ASN A 106 -30.52 -4.13 5.79
CA ASN A 106 -31.28 -2.97 6.23
C ASN A 106 -31.44 -1.90 5.14
N ILE A 107 -30.49 -1.79 4.21
CA ILE A 107 -30.55 -0.79 3.12
C ILE A 107 -31.63 -1.12 2.10
N ARG A 108 -31.84 -2.40 1.78
CA ARG A 108 -32.78 -2.83 0.74
C ARG A 108 -34.25 -2.59 1.12
N PRO A 109 -34.72 -2.94 2.34
CA PRO A 109 -36.06 -2.56 2.80
C PRO A 109 -36.27 -1.05 2.82
N PHE A 110 -35.25 -0.29 3.22
CA PHE A 110 -35.31 1.18 3.21
C PHE A 110 -35.49 1.73 1.79
N LEU A 111 -34.68 1.32 0.81
CA LEU A 111 -34.79 1.80 -0.57
C LEU A 111 -36.16 1.48 -1.18
N LYS A 112 -36.73 0.31 -0.87
CA LYS A 112 -38.10 -0.04 -1.28
C LYS A 112 -39.15 0.91 -0.70
N LYS A 113 -39.03 1.31 0.57
CA LYS A 113 -39.95 2.27 1.22
C LYS A 113 -39.76 3.68 0.66
N ALA A 114 -38.51 4.13 0.50
CA ALA A 114 -38.18 5.44 -0.06
C ALA A 114 -38.71 5.58 -1.51
N ALA A 115 -38.63 4.52 -2.31
CA ALA A 115 -39.12 4.50 -3.69
C ALA A 115 -40.63 4.73 -3.83
N LEU A 116 -41.41 4.69 -2.74
CA LEU A 116 -42.84 5.03 -2.73
C LEU A 116 -43.08 6.55 -2.62
N ILE A 117 -42.10 7.31 -2.13
CA ILE A 117 -42.25 8.72 -1.74
C ILE A 117 -41.57 9.64 -2.77
N TYR A 118 -40.48 9.19 -3.37
CA TYR A 118 -39.64 9.96 -4.27
C TYR A 118 -39.82 9.53 -5.72
N ASP A 119 -39.59 10.47 -6.63
CA ASP A 119 -39.50 10.19 -8.07
C ASP A 119 -38.08 9.74 -8.44
N TYR A 120 -37.07 10.29 -7.76
CA TYR A 120 -35.65 9.94 -7.93
C TYR A 120 -34.96 9.75 -6.58
N ILE A 121 -34.13 8.70 -6.49
CA ILE A 121 -33.19 8.50 -5.38
C ILE A 121 -31.79 8.48 -5.98
N VAL A 122 -30.98 9.48 -5.66
CA VAL A 122 -29.58 9.59 -6.10
C VAL A 122 -28.68 9.13 -4.96
N VAL A 123 -27.91 8.07 -5.18
CA VAL A 123 -27.01 7.51 -4.18
C VAL A 123 -25.57 7.83 -4.58
N ASP A 124 -24.88 8.62 -3.77
CA ASP A 124 -23.43 8.80 -3.90
C ASP A 124 -22.72 7.63 -3.22
N ALA A 125 -22.11 6.78 -4.03
CA ALA A 125 -21.46 5.57 -3.59
C ALA A 125 -19.93 5.71 -3.58
N GLY A 126 -19.30 5.08 -2.58
CA GLY A 126 -17.84 4.95 -2.52
C GLY A 126 -17.26 4.15 -3.70
N GLY A 127 -15.95 4.23 -3.89
CA GLY A 127 -15.23 3.53 -4.96
C GLY A 127 -15.01 2.02 -4.74
N THR A 128 -15.42 1.49 -3.59
CA THR A 128 -15.17 0.09 -3.17
C THR A 128 -16.46 -0.74 -3.23
N PHE A 129 -16.43 -1.90 -3.89
CA PHE A 129 -17.55 -2.84 -4.01
C PHE A 129 -17.77 -3.65 -2.73
N SER A 130 -18.43 -3.06 -1.73
CA SER A 130 -18.89 -3.75 -0.52
C SER A 130 -20.25 -4.45 -0.72
N GLU A 131 -20.63 -5.36 0.18
CA GLU A 131 -21.96 -5.98 0.19
C GLU A 131 -23.10 -4.94 0.25
N THR A 132 -22.90 -3.85 1.00
CA THR A 132 -23.83 -2.73 1.06
C THR A 132 -23.97 -2.06 -0.30
N LEU A 133 -22.87 -1.81 -1.02
CA LEU A 133 -22.93 -1.24 -2.36
C LEU A 133 -23.63 -2.21 -3.34
N ILE A 134 -23.34 -3.50 -3.28
CA ILE A 134 -24.00 -4.51 -4.11
C ILE A 134 -25.52 -4.51 -3.86
N SER A 135 -25.97 -4.41 -2.60
CA SER A 135 -27.41 -4.32 -2.26
C SER A 135 -28.08 -3.05 -2.81
N VAL A 136 -27.35 -1.94 -2.84
CA VAL A 136 -27.79 -0.68 -3.49
C VAL A 136 -27.87 -0.85 -5.01
N LEU A 137 -26.85 -1.47 -5.63
CA LEU A 137 -26.82 -1.72 -7.08
C LEU A 137 -27.94 -2.67 -7.51
N ASP A 138 -28.24 -3.70 -6.71
CA ASP A 138 -29.38 -4.61 -6.94
C ASP A 138 -30.74 -3.90 -6.94
N SER A 139 -30.81 -2.76 -6.25
CA SER A 139 -32.01 -1.92 -6.17
C SER A 139 -31.99 -0.77 -7.18
N SER A 140 -30.85 -0.54 -7.85
CA SER A 140 -30.68 0.56 -8.79
C SER A 140 -31.25 0.24 -10.16
N ASN A 141 -31.65 1.29 -10.88
CA ASN A 141 -32.11 1.22 -12.27
C ASN A 141 -31.08 1.78 -13.25
N LEU A 142 -30.11 2.54 -12.76
CA LEU A 142 -29.08 3.21 -13.54
C LEU A 142 -27.81 3.38 -12.70
N ILE A 143 -26.66 3.16 -13.33
CA ILE A 143 -25.33 3.43 -12.76
C ILE A 143 -24.69 4.55 -13.57
N LEU A 144 -24.44 5.68 -12.92
CA LEU A 144 -23.67 6.78 -13.50
C LEU A 144 -22.21 6.64 -13.08
N LEU A 145 -21.36 6.20 -14.01
CA LEU A 145 -19.92 6.08 -13.78
C LEU A 145 -19.26 7.42 -14.10
N VAL A 146 -18.67 8.08 -13.10
CA VAL A 146 -17.98 9.37 -13.24
C VAL A 146 -16.49 9.13 -13.44
N ALA A 147 -15.94 9.67 -14.51
CA ALA A 147 -14.51 9.59 -14.84
C ALA A 147 -13.97 10.94 -15.31
N THR A 148 -12.67 11.18 -15.14
CA THR A 148 -11.94 12.29 -15.79
C THR A 148 -11.16 11.78 -17.00
N PRO A 149 -10.86 12.63 -18.01
CA PRO A 149 -10.16 12.20 -19.22
C PRO A 149 -8.64 12.03 -19.00
N ASP A 150 -8.19 11.49 -17.86
CA ASP A 150 -6.79 11.10 -17.66
C ASP A 150 -6.61 9.58 -17.81
N ILE A 151 -5.46 9.15 -18.35
CA ILE A 151 -5.18 7.74 -18.66
C ILE A 151 -5.41 6.82 -17.45
N LEU A 152 -5.04 7.27 -16.24
CA LEU A 152 -5.23 6.49 -15.02
C LEU A 152 -6.70 6.33 -14.65
N ALA A 153 -7.51 7.40 -14.74
CA ALA A 153 -8.96 7.30 -14.56
C ALA A 153 -9.58 6.39 -15.62
N VAL A 154 -9.21 6.52 -16.90
CA VAL A 154 -9.71 5.62 -17.95
C VAL A 154 -9.35 4.16 -17.66
N TYR A 155 -8.11 3.88 -17.25
CA TYR A 155 -7.68 2.53 -16.88
C TYR A 155 -8.46 1.97 -15.68
N GLN A 156 -8.63 2.75 -14.62
CA GLN A 156 -9.42 2.32 -13.45
C GLN A 156 -10.91 2.18 -13.80
N GLY A 157 -11.43 3.00 -14.71
CA GLY A 157 -12.80 2.88 -15.22
C GLY A 157 -13.04 1.54 -15.90
N LYS A 158 -12.04 1.04 -16.65
CA LYS A 158 -12.11 -0.30 -17.26
C LYS A 158 -12.18 -1.38 -16.17
N ALA A 159 -11.33 -1.29 -15.15
CA ALA A 159 -11.38 -2.24 -14.03
C ALA A 159 -12.75 -2.20 -13.30
N THR A 160 -13.34 -1.02 -13.11
CA THR A 160 -14.70 -0.89 -12.55
C THR A 160 -15.76 -1.56 -13.44
N LEU A 161 -15.68 -1.38 -14.76
CA LEU A 161 -16.59 -2.05 -15.70
C LEU A 161 -16.42 -3.57 -15.68
N ASP A 162 -15.18 -4.06 -15.65
CA ASP A 162 -14.87 -5.49 -15.55
C ASP A 162 -15.48 -6.09 -14.26
N ILE A 163 -15.40 -5.36 -13.12
CA ILE A 163 -16.04 -5.77 -11.87
C ILE A 163 -17.57 -5.80 -12.03
N ILE A 164 -18.19 -4.74 -12.55
CA ILE A 164 -19.65 -4.67 -12.77
C ILE A 164 -20.13 -5.84 -13.65
N GLN A 165 -19.39 -6.16 -14.71
CA GLN A 165 -19.67 -7.31 -15.57
C GLN A 165 -19.50 -8.64 -14.83
N SER A 166 -18.44 -8.80 -14.03
CA SER A 166 -18.21 -10.01 -13.23
C SER A 166 -19.29 -10.23 -12.16
N LEU A 167 -19.91 -9.15 -11.68
CA LEU A 167 -21.08 -9.18 -10.80
C LEU A 167 -22.40 -9.38 -11.55
N HIS A 168 -22.34 -9.61 -12.87
CA HIS A 168 -23.47 -9.89 -13.75
C HIS A 168 -24.48 -8.73 -13.86
N TYR A 169 -24.03 -7.48 -13.66
CA TYR A 169 -24.87 -6.32 -13.98
C TYR A 169 -24.83 -6.04 -15.49
N PRO A 170 -25.99 -5.74 -16.11
CA PRO A 170 -26.04 -5.50 -17.54
C PRO A 170 -25.34 -4.19 -17.90
N LEU A 171 -24.40 -4.20 -18.85
CA LEU A 171 -23.66 -2.99 -19.25
C LEU A 171 -24.56 -1.83 -19.70
N LYS A 172 -25.76 -2.12 -20.24
CA LYS A 172 -26.76 -1.08 -20.59
C LYS A 172 -27.21 -0.24 -19.39
N MET A 173 -27.07 -0.76 -18.17
CA MET A 173 -27.32 -0.05 -16.91
C MET A 173 -26.24 1.00 -16.61
N VAL A 174 -25.05 0.88 -17.21
CA VAL A 174 -23.91 1.76 -16.94
C VAL A 174 -23.82 2.85 -17.98
N LYS A 175 -23.81 4.10 -17.53
CA LYS A 175 -23.69 5.30 -18.35
C LYS A 175 -22.53 6.14 -17.86
N LEU A 176 -21.61 6.51 -18.75
CA LEU A 176 -20.41 7.26 -18.41
C LEU A 176 -20.69 8.77 -18.41
N ILE A 177 -20.33 9.44 -17.32
CA ILE A 177 -20.22 10.89 -17.24
C ILE A 177 -18.74 11.24 -17.27
N LEU A 178 -18.28 11.83 -18.38
CA LEU A 178 -16.91 12.31 -18.48
C LEU A 178 -16.83 13.72 -17.89
N ASN A 179 -16.39 13.79 -16.64
CA ASN A 179 -16.21 15.04 -15.91
C ASN A 179 -14.90 15.73 -16.33
N ARG A 180 -14.89 17.06 -16.32
CA ARG A 180 -13.75 17.88 -16.80
C ARG A 180 -13.31 17.48 -18.21
N ALA A 181 -14.27 17.24 -19.11
CA ALA A 181 -14.03 16.71 -20.46
C ALA A 181 -13.06 17.57 -21.30
N GLU A 182 -12.92 18.86 -20.98
CA GLU A 182 -12.05 19.84 -21.66
C GLU A 182 -10.74 20.12 -20.90
N SER A 183 -10.29 19.24 -20.00
CA SER A 183 -9.03 19.46 -19.27
C SER A 183 -7.81 19.43 -20.21
N ARG A 184 -6.87 20.37 -20.02
CA ARG A 184 -5.63 20.43 -20.80
C ARG A 184 -4.80 19.15 -20.54
N GLY A 185 -4.42 18.45 -21.61
CA GLY A 185 -3.66 17.20 -21.55
C GLY A 185 -4.51 15.94 -21.31
N GLY A 186 -5.85 16.06 -21.35
CA GLY A 186 -6.74 14.91 -21.28
C GLY A 186 -6.79 14.10 -22.58
N VAL A 187 -7.11 12.81 -22.45
CA VAL A 187 -7.44 11.88 -23.54
C VAL A 187 -8.72 12.36 -24.22
N ALA A 188 -8.77 12.30 -25.56
CA ALA A 188 -9.96 12.70 -26.30
C ALA A 188 -11.17 11.86 -25.89
N TRP A 189 -12.37 12.44 -25.81
CA TRP A 189 -13.56 11.69 -25.35
C TRP A 189 -13.90 10.51 -26.27
N GLN A 190 -13.59 10.60 -27.57
CA GLN A 190 -13.74 9.49 -28.52
C GLN A 190 -12.81 8.32 -28.16
N GLU A 191 -11.59 8.63 -27.73
CA GLU A 191 -10.59 7.66 -27.28
C GLU A 191 -11.03 7.02 -25.95
N VAL A 192 -11.57 7.79 -25.02
CA VAL A 192 -12.19 7.27 -23.80
C VAL A 192 -13.35 6.33 -24.12
N LYS A 193 -14.21 6.69 -25.09
CA LYS A 193 -15.34 5.85 -25.54
C LYS A 193 -14.88 4.53 -26.15
N SER A 194 -13.77 4.52 -26.89
CA SER A 194 -13.20 3.28 -27.41
C SER A 194 -12.57 2.41 -26.32
N ALA A 195 -12.03 3.01 -25.26
CA ALA A 195 -11.38 2.30 -24.17
C ALA A 195 -12.37 1.68 -23.17
N LEU A 196 -13.45 2.40 -22.87
CA LEU A 196 -14.51 2.00 -21.96
C LEU A 196 -15.70 1.56 -22.79
N ALA A 197 -15.98 0.25 -22.84
CA ALA A 197 -17.08 -0.33 -23.64
C ALA A 197 -18.48 0.00 -23.08
N CYS A 198 -18.73 1.26 -22.75
CA CYS A 198 -19.97 1.81 -22.23
C CYS A 198 -20.34 3.13 -22.92
N ASP A 199 -21.61 3.50 -22.86
CA ASP A 199 -22.11 4.71 -23.51
C ASP A 199 -21.70 5.96 -22.73
N ILE A 200 -21.09 6.92 -23.42
CA ILE A 200 -20.91 8.28 -22.88
C ILE A 200 -22.25 8.99 -22.91
N PHE A 201 -22.81 9.22 -21.72
CA PHE A 201 -24.11 9.85 -21.53
C PHE A 201 -24.00 11.38 -21.53
N ALA A 202 -22.95 11.91 -20.91
CA ALA A 202 -22.70 13.35 -20.86
C ALA A 202 -21.22 13.71 -20.73
N LEU A 203 -20.88 14.89 -21.25
CA LEU A 203 -19.58 15.54 -21.12
C LEU A 203 -19.77 16.78 -20.25
N VAL A 204 -19.13 16.80 -19.07
CA VAL A 204 -19.21 17.96 -18.16
C VAL A 204 -17.96 18.82 -18.36
N PRO A 205 -18.08 20.12 -18.71
CA PRO A 205 -16.94 20.97 -18.99
C PRO A 205 -16.16 21.30 -17.71
N SER A 206 -14.87 21.65 -17.87
CA SER A 206 -14.03 22.07 -16.76
C SER A 206 -14.19 23.58 -16.51
N ASP A 207 -14.80 23.96 -15.39
CA ASP A 207 -14.91 25.36 -14.95
C ASP A 207 -14.47 25.49 -13.48
N GLY A 208 -13.16 25.42 -13.26
CA GLY A 208 -12.59 25.38 -11.90
C GLY A 208 -12.93 26.60 -11.04
N LYS A 209 -13.12 27.78 -11.63
CA LYS A 209 -13.46 29.00 -10.89
C LYS A 209 -14.89 28.95 -10.39
N THR A 210 -15.85 28.68 -11.28
CA THR A 210 -17.27 28.60 -10.90
C THR A 210 -17.52 27.45 -9.93
N VAL A 211 -16.93 26.28 -10.21
CA VAL A 211 -17.04 25.10 -9.34
C VAL A 211 -16.46 25.36 -7.95
N GLY A 212 -15.26 25.95 -7.87
CA GLY A 212 -14.62 26.27 -6.60
C GLY A 212 -15.43 27.27 -5.76
N LEU A 213 -15.99 28.32 -6.38
CA LEU A 213 -16.84 29.29 -5.70
C LEU A 213 -18.12 28.66 -5.14
N ALA A 214 -18.80 27.82 -5.94
CA ALA A 214 -20.02 27.13 -5.52
C ALA A 214 -19.77 26.19 -4.33
N ILE A 215 -18.70 25.39 -4.37
CA ILE A 215 -18.32 24.48 -3.27
C ILE A 215 -18.00 25.28 -2.00
N ASN A 216 -17.20 26.36 -2.10
CA ASN A 216 -16.82 27.17 -0.95
C ASN A 216 -18.01 27.89 -0.29
N ARG A 217 -19.07 28.16 -1.05
CA ARG A 217 -20.32 28.74 -0.54
C ARG A 217 -21.29 27.68 0.00
N GLY A 218 -21.02 26.39 -0.24
CA GLY A 218 -21.92 25.30 0.10
C GLY A 218 -23.24 25.36 -0.67
N VAL A 219 -23.20 25.78 -1.94
CA VAL A 219 -24.37 25.87 -2.81
C VAL A 219 -24.14 25.06 -4.08
N PRO A 220 -25.09 24.22 -4.53
CA PRO A 220 -24.97 23.53 -5.81
C PRO A 220 -24.71 24.51 -6.96
N CYS A 221 -23.83 24.15 -7.88
CA CYS A 221 -23.41 25.02 -8.99
C CYS A 221 -24.58 25.41 -9.90
N VAL A 222 -25.54 24.49 -10.10
CA VAL A 222 -26.80 24.74 -10.83
C VAL A 222 -27.66 25.84 -10.21
N MET A 223 -27.47 26.16 -8.92
CA MET A 223 -28.12 27.26 -8.23
C MET A 223 -27.25 28.51 -8.14
N ASP A 224 -25.98 28.36 -7.74
CA ASP A 224 -25.06 29.49 -7.56
C ASP A 224 -24.79 30.21 -8.89
N SER A 225 -24.62 29.45 -9.97
CA SER A 225 -24.30 29.96 -11.30
C SER A 225 -25.09 29.22 -12.39
N PRO A 226 -26.42 29.40 -12.50
CA PRO A 226 -27.29 28.57 -13.34
C PRO A 226 -26.97 28.62 -14.85
N LYS A 227 -26.39 29.74 -15.30
CA LYS A 227 -26.02 29.99 -16.71
C LYS A 227 -24.59 29.54 -17.06
N ALA A 228 -23.80 29.09 -16.08
CA ALA A 228 -22.46 28.61 -16.36
C ALA A 228 -22.51 27.32 -17.21
N ARG A 229 -21.52 27.09 -18.07
CA ARG A 229 -21.49 25.91 -18.96
C ARG A 229 -21.62 24.60 -18.19
N VAL A 230 -20.97 24.51 -17.03
CA VAL A 230 -21.06 23.35 -16.14
C VAL A 230 -22.48 23.14 -15.60
N SER A 231 -23.19 24.20 -15.22
CA SER A 231 -24.57 24.14 -14.73
C SER A 231 -25.55 23.75 -15.83
N VAL A 232 -25.39 24.34 -17.03
CA VAL A 232 -26.18 23.98 -18.21
C VAL A 232 -26.04 22.48 -18.51
N SER A 233 -24.82 21.93 -18.45
CA SER A 233 -24.61 20.49 -18.68
C SER A 233 -25.34 19.60 -17.65
N PHE A 234 -25.51 20.05 -16.40
CA PHE A 234 -26.28 19.28 -15.41
C PHE A 234 -27.79 19.39 -15.61
N PHE A 235 -28.30 20.52 -16.10
CA PHE A 235 -29.69 20.61 -16.54
C PHE A 235 -29.96 19.73 -17.75
N GLU A 236 -29.05 19.69 -18.74
CA GLU A 236 -29.13 18.77 -19.88
C GLU A 236 -29.09 17.29 -19.44
N ILE A 237 -28.24 16.95 -18.47
CA ILE A 237 -28.23 15.61 -17.86
C ILE A 237 -29.59 15.31 -17.23
N ALA A 238 -30.15 16.24 -16.45
CA ALA A 238 -31.47 16.07 -15.82
C ALA A 238 -32.60 15.92 -16.86
N ASP A 239 -32.55 16.67 -17.97
CA ASP A 239 -33.49 16.52 -19.09
C ASP A 239 -33.42 15.10 -19.67
N LYS A 240 -32.21 14.61 -19.96
CA LYS A 240 -32.01 13.26 -20.49
C LYS A 240 -32.49 12.16 -19.54
N LEU A 241 -32.25 12.31 -18.24
CA LEU A 241 -32.76 11.39 -17.22
C LEU A 241 -34.30 11.35 -17.15
N GLU A 242 -35.00 12.38 -17.60
CA GLU A 242 -36.47 12.39 -17.67
C GLU A 242 -37.02 11.85 -19.00
N THR A 243 -36.30 12.05 -20.10
CA THR A 243 -36.82 11.81 -21.46
C THR A 243 -36.31 10.55 -22.13
N GLU A 244 -35.08 10.11 -21.81
CA GLU A 244 -34.47 8.95 -22.48
C GLU A 244 -34.83 7.63 -21.77
N ASP A 245 -35.09 6.57 -22.53
CA ASP A 245 -35.31 5.22 -21.99
C ASP A 245 -33.98 4.52 -21.71
N ILE A 246 -33.36 4.89 -20.60
CA ILE A 246 -32.02 4.43 -20.18
C ILE A 246 -32.04 3.53 -18.94
N TYR A 247 -33.21 3.33 -18.34
CA TYR A 247 -33.36 2.63 -17.07
C TYR A 247 -33.55 1.13 -17.27
N VAL A 248 -32.92 0.33 -16.41
CA VAL A 248 -33.13 -1.12 -16.37
C VAL A 248 -34.14 -1.46 -15.27
N HIS A 249 -35.07 -2.38 -15.56
CA HIS A 249 -35.99 -2.88 -14.55
C HIS A 249 -35.25 -3.72 -13.50
N ALA A 250 -35.53 -3.47 -12.22
CA ALA A 250 -34.88 -4.18 -11.12
C ALA A 250 -35.07 -5.72 -11.18
N CYS A 251 -36.18 -6.19 -11.76
CA CYS A 251 -36.40 -7.63 -11.97
C CYS A 251 -35.46 -8.24 -13.02
N ASP A 252 -35.02 -7.48 -14.02
CA ASP A 252 -34.07 -7.95 -15.04
C ASP A 252 -32.66 -8.02 -14.47
N VAL A 253 -32.30 -7.11 -13.55
CA VAL A 253 -31.03 -7.14 -12.82
C VAL A 253 -30.90 -8.42 -12.00
N ILE A 254 -31.97 -8.80 -11.28
CA ILE A 254 -32.00 -10.02 -10.46
C ILE A 254 -31.96 -11.29 -11.34
N LYS A 255 -32.65 -11.28 -12.49
CA LYS A 255 -32.65 -12.43 -13.42
C LYS A 255 -31.30 -12.66 -14.10
N VAL A 256 -30.60 -11.60 -14.50
CA VAL A 256 -29.26 -11.70 -15.11
C VAL A 256 -28.23 -12.15 -14.07
N ARG A 257 -28.36 -11.76 -12.80
CA ARG A 257 -27.55 -12.32 -11.71
C ARG A 257 -27.71 -13.83 -11.51
N ALA A 258 -28.80 -14.43 -12.00
CA ALA A 258 -29.05 -15.86 -11.94
C ALA A 258 -28.61 -16.64 -13.21
N GLY A 259 -28.08 -15.98 -14.24
CA GLY A 259 -27.70 -16.61 -15.50
C GLY A 259 -26.40 -16.08 -16.10
N GLU A 260 -25.49 -16.98 -16.47
CA GLU A 260 -24.18 -16.65 -17.05
C GLU A 260 -24.33 -15.98 -18.43
N THR A 261 -23.64 -14.86 -18.67
CA THR A 261 -23.43 -14.35 -20.04
C THR A 261 -22.04 -13.73 -20.20
N GLN A 262 -21.30 -14.17 -21.22
CA GLN A 262 -19.92 -13.80 -21.51
C GLN A 262 -19.78 -12.39 -22.13
N ALA A 263 -18.76 -11.64 -21.70
CA ALA A 263 -18.37 -10.34 -22.27
C ALA A 263 -17.28 -10.47 -23.36
N LYS A 264 -17.35 -9.61 -24.40
CA LYS A 264 -16.35 -9.49 -25.49
C LYS A 264 -15.21 -8.52 -25.12
N LYS A 265 -13.95 -8.86 -25.45
CA LYS A 265 -12.74 -8.04 -25.20
C LYS A 265 -12.37 -7.16 -26.41
N GLY A 266 -12.03 -5.89 -26.15
CA GLY A 266 -11.36 -4.98 -27.10
C GLY A 266 -9.95 -4.62 -26.60
N ASN A 267 -8.91 -4.93 -27.39
CA ASN A 267 -7.49 -4.80 -27.01
C ASN A 267 -6.74 -3.67 -27.75
N GLU A 268 -7.26 -3.12 -28.85
CA GLU A 268 -6.52 -2.21 -29.76
C GLU A 268 -6.13 -0.84 -29.16
N PHE A 269 -6.83 -0.36 -28.13
CA PHE A 269 -6.59 0.96 -27.54
C PHE A 269 -5.22 1.08 -26.84
N TRP A 270 -4.78 0.03 -26.15
CA TRP A 270 -3.61 0.07 -25.25
C TRP A 270 -2.28 0.09 -26.00
N GLU A 271 -2.25 -0.57 -27.15
CA GLU A 271 -1.08 -0.62 -28.04
C GLU A 271 -0.73 0.77 -28.59
N LYS A 272 -1.75 1.61 -28.86
CA LYS A 272 -1.57 2.98 -29.38
C LYS A 272 -0.87 3.92 -28.39
N PHE A 273 -1.02 3.69 -27.08
CA PHE A 273 -0.42 4.54 -26.03
C PHE A 273 0.87 3.98 -25.42
N GLY A 274 1.44 2.91 -26.00
CA GLY A 274 2.67 2.29 -25.48
C GLY A 274 2.51 1.66 -24.10
N ILE A 275 1.28 1.34 -23.70
CA ILE A 275 0.97 0.67 -22.43
C ILE A 275 0.84 -0.82 -22.74
N ALA A 276 1.79 -1.62 -22.24
CA ALA A 276 1.76 -3.07 -22.41
C ALA A 276 0.44 -3.65 -21.86
N PRO A 277 -0.24 -4.57 -22.57
CA PRO A 277 -1.44 -5.22 -22.06
C PRO A 277 -1.03 -6.19 -20.95
N GLY A 278 -1.00 -5.68 -19.70
CA GLY A 278 -0.39 -6.41 -18.61
C GLY A 278 -0.99 -6.06 -17.26
N PHE A 279 -2.19 -6.58 -17.01
CA PHE A 279 -2.66 -7.19 -15.75
C PHE A 279 -4.18 -7.35 -15.87
N SER A 280 -4.65 -8.50 -16.34
CA SER A 280 -6.00 -8.94 -15.95
C SER A 280 -5.90 -9.33 -14.49
N LEU A 281 -6.58 -8.61 -13.60
CA LEU A 281 -6.82 -9.10 -12.25
C LEU A 281 -7.41 -10.51 -12.37
N PRO A 282 -6.86 -11.54 -11.72
CA PRO A 282 -7.56 -12.79 -11.60
C PRO A 282 -8.80 -12.51 -10.74
N VAL A 283 -9.95 -12.33 -11.39
CA VAL A 283 -11.23 -12.43 -10.70
C VAL A 283 -11.40 -13.91 -10.38
N THR A 284 -10.88 -14.30 -9.21
CA THR A 284 -11.21 -15.60 -8.63
C THR A 284 -12.66 -15.50 -8.17
N ILE A 285 -13.59 -15.86 -9.06
CA ILE A 285 -14.96 -16.18 -8.64
C ILE A 285 -14.82 -17.39 -7.73
N TYR A 286 -14.90 -17.20 -6.42
CA TYR A 286 -15.13 -18.30 -5.50
C TYR A 286 -16.50 -18.89 -5.86
N LYS A 287 -16.51 -19.96 -6.66
CA LYS A 287 -17.54 -20.98 -6.48
C LYS A 287 -17.26 -21.55 -5.09
N GLU A 288 -18.19 -21.35 -4.15
CA GLU A 288 -18.22 -22.07 -2.88
C GLU A 288 -18.48 -23.56 -3.17
N GLU A 289 -17.45 -24.27 -3.63
CA GLU A 289 -17.24 -25.64 -3.19
C GLU A 289 -16.32 -25.51 -1.98
N GLU A 290 -16.87 -25.47 -0.76
CA GLU A 290 -16.06 -25.60 0.45
C GLU A 290 -15.24 -26.89 0.31
N ASP A 291 -13.92 -26.73 0.15
CA ASP A 291 -12.94 -27.80 0.08
C ASP A 291 -13.21 -28.81 1.21
N GLU A 292 -13.55 -30.06 0.85
CA GLU A 292 -13.90 -31.12 1.82
C GLU A 292 -12.80 -31.31 2.88
N VAL A 293 -11.56 -30.97 2.52
CA VAL A 293 -10.40 -30.94 3.42
C VAL A 293 -10.54 -29.84 4.49
N ILE A 294 -11.00 -28.64 4.13
CA ILE A 294 -11.22 -27.53 5.07
C ILE A 294 -12.38 -27.86 6.03
N LYS A 295 -13.46 -28.47 5.54
CA LYS A 295 -14.56 -28.96 6.39
C LYS A 295 -14.07 -29.99 7.41
N LEU A 296 -13.28 -30.96 6.95
CA LEU A 296 -12.68 -31.99 7.80
C LEU A 296 -11.75 -31.37 8.86
N LYS A 297 -10.89 -30.42 8.47
CA LYS A 297 -10.02 -29.68 9.39
C LYS A 297 -10.83 -28.92 10.44
N LYS A 298 -11.88 -28.17 10.05
CA LYS A 298 -12.77 -27.45 10.98
C LYS A 298 -13.39 -28.42 12.00
N ALA A 299 -13.94 -29.54 11.55
CA ALA A 299 -14.60 -30.52 12.42
C ALA A 299 -13.64 -31.15 13.44
N ILE A 300 -12.42 -31.52 12.99
CA ILE A 300 -11.40 -32.10 13.87
C ILE A 300 -10.86 -31.06 14.85
N HIS A 301 -10.62 -29.83 14.37
CA HIS A 301 -10.16 -28.74 15.22
C HIS A 301 -11.16 -28.45 16.35
N GLN A 302 -12.47 -28.39 16.05
CA GLN A 302 -13.50 -28.18 17.06
C GLN A 302 -13.51 -29.29 18.12
N ARG A 303 -13.44 -30.56 17.71
CA ARG A 303 -13.35 -31.71 18.64
C ARG A 303 -12.05 -31.74 19.45
N LEU A 304 -10.94 -31.28 18.87
CA LEU A 304 -9.66 -31.16 19.57
C LEU A 304 -9.75 -30.11 20.68
N VAL A 305 -10.34 -28.94 20.38
CA VAL A 305 -10.54 -27.87 21.36
C VAL A 305 -11.41 -28.36 22.52
N GLU A 306 -12.47 -29.12 22.24
CA GLU A 306 -13.33 -29.74 23.25
C GLU A 306 -12.59 -30.79 24.10
N ARG A 307 -11.84 -31.71 23.49
CA ARG A 307 -11.13 -32.78 24.22
C ARG A 307 -9.93 -32.30 25.03
N MET A 308 -9.19 -31.30 24.53
CA MET A 308 -7.95 -30.82 25.17
C MET A 308 -8.16 -29.57 26.03
N ASN A 309 -9.35 -28.96 26.02
CA ASN A 309 -9.64 -27.71 26.70
C ASN A 309 -8.59 -26.63 26.37
N VAL A 310 -8.24 -26.53 25.07
CA VAL A 310 -7.09 -25.75 24.56
C VAL A 310 -7.15 -24.28 24.98
N GLN A 311 -8.35 -23.73 25.18
CA GLN A 311 -8.58 -22.37 25.67
C GLN A 311 -8.07 -22.12 27.10
N LYS A 312 -7.80 -23.17 27.89
CA LYS A 312 -7.24 -23.08 29.25
C LYS A 312 -5.73 -23.32 29.32
N ILE A 313 -5.06 -23.60 28.20
CA ILE A 313 -3.61 -23.73 28.17
C ILE A 313 -3.02 -22.32 28.31
N PRO A 314 -2.29 -22.00 29.39
CA PRO A 314 -1.68 -20.68 29.55
C PRO A 314 -0.68 -20.45 28.41
N PRO A 315 -0.60 -19.23 27.82
CA PRO A 315 0.40 -18.90 26.81
C PRO A 315 1.84 -19.23 27.28
N GLU A 316 2.08 -19.17 28.59
CA GLU A 316 3.38 -19.49 29.22
C GLU A 316 3.74 -20.98 29.12
N ALA A 317 2.76 -21.89 29.07
CA ALA A 317 3.00 -23.34 28.98
C ALA A 317 3.51 -23.78 27.59
N LEU A 318 3.30 -22.95 26.57
CA LEU A 318 3.84 -23.14 25.21
C LEU A 318 5.25 -22.54 25.04
N SER A 319 5.73 -21.77 26.02
CA SER A 319 7.06 -21.14 26.00
C SER A 319 8.17 -22.08 26.50
N ASP A 320 7.85 -23.10 27.30
CA ASP A 320 8.78 -24.16 27.71
C ASP A 320 8.90 -25.22 26.59
N PRO A 321 10.09 -25.41 25.98
CA PRO A 321 10.29 -26.36 24.89
C PRO A 321 9.88 -27.80 25.23
N ALA A 322 10.07 -28.23 26.48
CA ALA A 322 9.75 -29.60 26.90
C ALA A 322 8.24 -29.82 27.09
N GLN A 323 7.54 -28.83 27.66
CA GLN A 323 6.08 -28.87 27.79
C GLN A 323 5.39 -28.72 26.44
N ALA A 324 5.84 -27.79 25.59
CA ALA A 324 5.31 -27.59 24.25
C ALA A 324 5.43 -28.86 23.39
N ALA A 325 6.55 -29.58 23.48
CA ALA A 325 6.75 -30.85 22.79
C ALA A 325 5.78 -31.94 23.27
N ASN A 326 5.56 -32.05 24.59
CA ASN A 326 4.61 -33.01 25.16
C ASN A 326 3.15 -32.70 24.79
N ILE A 327 2.75 -31.42 24.80
CA ILE A 327 1.41 -30.98 24.39
C ILE A 327 1.19 -31.25 22.90
N ARG A 328 2.17 -30.92 22.04
CA ARG A 328 2.11 -31.21 20.60
C ARG A 328 2.02 -32.71 20.32
N LYS A 329 2.78 -33.56 21.04
CA LYS A 329 2.71 -35.02 20.91
C LYS A 329 1.34 -35.58 21.32
N THR A 330 0.76 -35.04 22.38
CA THR A 330 -0.57 -35.43 22.87
C THR A 330 -1.67 -35.03 21.89
N ALA A 331 -1.61 -33.78 21.37
CA ALA A 331 -2.53 -33.29 20.35
C ALA A 331 -2.44 -34.12 19.06
N ALA A 332 -1.22 -34.42 18.59
CA ALA A 332 -1.01 -35.26 17.41
C ALA A 332 -1.67 -36.65 17.56
N LYS A 333 -1.57 -37.26 18.75
CA LYS A 333 -2.22 -38.55 19.04
C LYS A 333 -3.74 -38.42 18.98
N ILE A 334 -4.32 -37.42 19.64
CA ILE A 334 -5.78 -37.19 19.64
C ILE A 334 -6.30 -36.91 18.22
N ILE A 335 -5.59 -36.11 17.43
CA ILE A 335 -5.95 -35.79 16.04
C ILE A 335 -5.87 -37.05 15.17
N SER A 336 -4.85 -37.89 15.36
CA SER A 336 -4.72 -39.17 14.66
C SER A 336 -5.89 -40.10 14.96
N ASP A 337 -6.31 -40.19 16.23
CA ASP A 337 -7.46 -41.00 16.65
C ASP A 337 -8.77 -40.42 16.07
N LEU A 338 -8.96 -39.09 16.12
CA LEU A 338 -10.13 -38.41 15.54
C LEU A 338 -10.21 -38.56 14.00
N LEU A 339 -9.07 -38.54 13.31
CA LEU A 339 -8.98 -38.78 11.88
C LEU A 339 -9.37 -40.23 11.53
N ALA A 340 -8.95 -41.19 12.33
CA ALA A 340 -9.35 -42.59 12.18
C ALA A 340 -10.87 -42.79 12.39
N GLU A 341 -11.47 -42.06 13.34
CA GLU A 341 -12.91 -42.08 13.62
C GLU A 341 -13.76 -41.38 12.55
N THR A 342 -13.25 -40.29 11.94
CA THR A 342 -14.06 -39.37 11.12
C THR A 342 -13.85 -39.53 9.61
N ALA A 343 -12.66 -39.94 9.15
CA ALA A 343 -12.29 -39.78 7.74
C ALA A 343 -12.74 -40.90 6.79
N GLY A 344 -13.17 -42.07 7.28
CA GLY A 344 -13.54 -43.21 6.41
C GLY A 344 -12.50 -43.49 5.31
N ALA A 345 -12.90 -44.11 4.19
CA ALA A 345 -12.02 -44.46 3.06
C ALA A 345 -11.47 -43.27 2.24
N PHE A 346 -11.61 -42.02 2.70
CA PHE A 346 -11.33 -40.80 1.93
C PHE A 346 -9.84 -40.37 1.94
N LEU A 347 -9.04 -40.85 2.90
CA LEU A 347 -7.59 -40.59 2.96
C LEU A 347 -6.82 -41.87 2.59
N ALA A 348 -6.31 -41.92 1.36
CA ALA A 348 -5.79 -43.12 0.71
C ALA A 348 -4.36 -43.50 1.16
N SER A 349 -3.56 -42.56 1.69
CA SER A 349 -2.16 -42.81 2.06
C SER A 349 -1.80 -42.42 3.51
N HIS A 350 -0.81 -43.13 4.08
CA HIS A 350 -0.22 -42.82 5.40
C HIS A 350 0.49 -41.45 5.41
N GLU A 351 1.03 -41.03 4.26
CA GLU A 351 1.69 -39.73 4.10
C GLU A 351 0.70 -38.57 4.16
N GLU A 352 -0.45 -38.66 3.48
CA GLU A 352 -1.50 -37.62 3.53
C GLU A 352 -2.05 -37.46 4.95
N ARG A 353 -2.27 -38.55 5.68
CA ARG A 353 -2.69 -38.50 7.08
C ARG A 353 -1.64 -37.82 7.96
N SER A 354 -0.37 -38.21 7.82
CA SER A 354 0.73 -37.63 8.59
C SER A 354 0.89 -36.14 8.33
N ARG A 355 0.71 -35.72 7.07
CA ARG A 355 0.70 -34.30 6.66
C ARG A 355 -0.48 -33.55 7.29
N LEU A 356 -1.69 -34.09 7.21
CA LEU A 356 -2.89 -33.45 7.75
C LEU A 356 -2.83 -33.30 9.28
N VAL A 357 -2.33 -34.32 9.99
CA VAL A 357 -2.08 -34.25 11.44
C VAL A 357 -1.13 -33.08 11.76
N ARG A 358 -0.01 -32.96 11.04
CA ARG A 358 0.96 -31.88 11.25
C ARG A 358 0.34 -30.51 11.01
N GLU A 359 -0.42 -30.35 9.93
CA GLU A 359 -1.11 -29.10 9.61
C GLU A 359 -2.10 -28.70 10.73
N ILE A 360 -2.94 -29.65 11.19
CA ILE A 360 -3.93 -29.39 12.27
C ILE A 360 -3.23 -29.08 13.61
N VAL A 361 -2.12 -29.76 13.94
CA VAL A 361 -1.33 -29.47 15.15
C VAL A 361 -0.75 -28.06 15.08
N ASN A 362 -0.14 -27.68 13.96
CA ASN A 362 0.44 -26.36 13.76
C ASN A 362 -0.64 -25.27 13.81
N GLU A 363 -1.82 -25.55 13.26
CA GLU A 363 -3.00 -24.69 13.31
C GLU A 363 -3.54 -24.50 14.74
N ALA A 364 -3.62 -25.58 15.52
CA ALA A 364 -4.17 -25.56 16.88
C ALA A 364 -3.19 -24.97 17.91
N LEU A 365 -1.91 -25.32 17.83
CA LEU A 365 -0.91 -25.07 18.88
C LEU A 365 0.31 -24.26 18.41
N GLY A 366 0.43 -24.00 17.12
CA GLY A 366 1.57 -23.32 16.50
C GLY A 366 1.21 -21.98 15.86
N LEU A 367 1.93 -21.60 14.80
CA LEU A 367 1.65 -20.40 13.99
C LEU A 367 0.84 -20.71 12.72
N GLY A 368 0.18 -21.87 12.68
CA GLY A 368 -0.59 -22.33 11.53
C GLY A 368 0.27 -22.46 10.27
N PRO A 369 -0.23 -22.02 9.10
CA PRO A 369 0.51 -22.06 7.84
C PRO A 369 1.86 -21.32 7.85
N LEU A 370 2.04 -20.36 8.77
CA LEU A 370 3.25 -19.54 8.84
C LEU A 370 4.49 -20.33 9.25
N GLU A 371 4.36 -21.43 10.00
CA GLU A 371 5.53 -22.20 10.45
C GLU A 371 6.38 -22.69 9.27
N ASP A 372 5.73 -23.18 8.20
CA ASP A 372 6.43 -23.68 7.03
C ASP A 372 7.11 -22.54 6.25
N PHE A 373 6.50 -21.35 6.18
CA PHE A 373 7.09 -20.20 5.49
C PHE A 373 8.22 -19.55 6.29
N LEU A 374 8.11 -19.55 7.61
CA LEU A 374 9.17 -19.08 8.51
C LEU A 374 10.38 -20.01 8.44
N ALA A 375 10.18 -21.31 8.29
CA ALA A 375 11.24 -22.29 8.16
C ALA A 375 11.98 -22.27 6.81
N ASP A 376 11.34 -21.86 5.70
CA ASP A 376 11.97 -21.83 4.36
C ASP A 376 12.95 -20.64 4.22
N PRO A 377 14.29 -20.87 4.14
CA PRO A 377 15.26 -19.79 4.06
C PRO A 377 15.19 -18.97 2.77
N GLU A 378 14.54 -19.47 1.71
CA GLU A 378 14.40 -18.77 0.44
C GLU A 378 13.28 -17.72 0.43
N ILE A 379 12.42 -17.71 1.46
CA ILE A 379 11.34 -16.74 1.63
C ILE A 379 11.84 -15.53 2.43
N ASN A 380 11.62 -14.33 1.88
CA ASN A 380 12.00 -13.06 2.49
C ASN A 380 10.83 -12.39 3.22
N ASP A 381 9.69 -12.24 2.55
CA ASP A 381 8.50 -11.57 3.10
C ASP A 381 7.31 -12.54 3.09
N ILE A 382 6.46 -12.49 4.12
CA ILE A 382 5.20 -13.24 4.24
C ILE A 382 4.09 -12.23 4.50
N MET A 383 3.04 -12.25 3.69
CA MET A 383 1.92 -11.30 3.75
C MET A 383 0.60 -12.07 3.77
N VAL A 384 -0.12 -11.97 4.89
CA VAL A 384 -1.46 -12.53 5.08
C VAL A 384 -2.44 -11.38 4.97
N ASN A 385 -3.25 -11.36 3.90
CA ASN A 385 -4.27 -10.33 3.68
C ASN A 385 -5.60 -10.68 4.35
N ASN A 386 -5.88 -11.97 4.54
CA ASN A 386 -7.03 -12.54 5.23
C ASN A 386 -6.80 -14.05 5.39
N LYS A 387 -7.79 -14.80 5.91
CA LYS A 387 -7.67 -16.26 6.07
C LYS A 387 -7.37 -17.02 4.76
N ASP A 388 -7.81 -16.52 3.60
CA ASP A 388 -7.72 -17.23 2.32
C ASP A 388 -6.53 -16.82 1.46
N GLU A 389 -5.93 -15.67 1.73
CA GLU A 389 -4.90 -15.05 0.90
C GLU A 389 -3.58 -14.87 1.65
N ILE A 390 -2.62 -15.75 1.36
CA ILE A 390 -1.25 -15.67 1.86
C ILE A 390 -0.29 -15.54 0.68
N PHE A 391 0.40 -14.40 0.61
CA PHE A 391 1.48 -14.12 -0.34
C PHE A 391 2.84 -14.30 0.32
N ILE A 392 3.83 -14.69 -0.47
CA ILE A 392 5.24 -14.74 -0.08
C ILE A 392 6.11 -14.03 -1.10
N GLU A 393 7.22 -13.46 -0.67
CA GLU A 393 8.30 -13.06 -1.56
C GLU A 393 9.38 -14.16 -1.58
N LYS A 394 9.60 -14.74 -2.76
CA LYS A 394 10.67 -15.72 -3.01
C LYS A 394 11.48 -15.28 -4.22
N HIS A 395 12.80 -15.20 -4.07
CA HIS A 395 13.74 -14.69 -5.09
C HIS A 395 13.32 -13.33 -5.71
N GLY A 396 12.81 -12.40 -4.89
CA GLY A 396 12.44 -11.05 -5.34
C GLY A 396 11.13 -10.94 -6.13
N LYS A 397 10.32 -12.03 -6.17
CA LYS A 397 8.99 -12.08 -6.79
C LYS A 397 7.93 -12.38 -5.73
N ILE A 398 6.81 -11.65 -5.77
CA ILE A 398 5.65 -11.88 -4.90
C ILE A 398 4.77 -12.96 -5.54
N ILE A 399 4.44 -14.00 -4.78
CA ILE A 399 3.71 -15.19 -5.24
C ILE A 399 2.56 -15.47 -4.27
N LEU A 400 1.35 -15.68 -4.79
CA LEU A 400 0.22 -16.18 -4.00
C LEU A 400 0.43 -17.67 -3.72
N THR A 401 0.35 -18.06 -2.45
CA THR A 401 0.53 -19.47 -2.03
C THR A 401 -0.80 -20.24 -2.10
N ASN A 402 -0.72 -21.57 -2.06
CA ASN A 402 -1.89 -22.44 -1.94
C ASN A 402 -2.31 -22.71 -0.48
N LYS A 403 -1.65 -22.10 0.52
CA LYS A 403 -1.99 -22.29 1.93
C LYS A 403 -2.98 -21.24 2.42
N ARG A 404 -3.82 -21.64 3.36
CA ARG A 404 -4.88 -20.82 3.96
C ARG A 404 -4.98 -21.11 5.45
N PHE A 405 -5.46 -20.13 6.21
CA PHE A 405 -5.95 -20.34 7.57
C PHE A 405 -7.37 -20.89 7.53
N ILE A 406 -7.78 -21.60 8.58
CA ILE A 406 -9.14 -22.13 8.72
C ILE A 406 -10.16 -20.98 8.81
N SER A 407 -9.83 -19.95 9.59
CA SER A 407 -10.73 -18.83 9.87
C SER A 407 -9.98 -17.55 10.25
N ASN A 408 -10.69 -16.41 10.24
CA ASN A 408 -10.11 -15.13 10.67
C ASN A 408 -9.79 -15.11 12.17
N GLU A 409 -10.55 -15.85 12.99
CA GLU A 409 -10.27 -16.04 14.42
C GLU A 409 -8.93 -16.74 14.63
N GLN A 410 -8.55 -17.64 13.72
CA GLN A 410 -7.26 -18.31 13.80
C GLN A 410 -6.10 -17.38 13.43
N VAL A 411 -6.27 -16.52 12.43
CA VAL A 411 -5.29 -15.46 12.12
C VAL A 411 -5.12 -14.56 13.35
N ARG A 412 -6.23 -14.17 13.99
CA ARG A 412 -6.23 -13.38 15.23
C ARG A 412 -5.46 -14.07 16.37
N ALA A 413 -5.76 -15.35 16.62
CA ALA A 413 -5.07 -16.12 17.65
C ALA A 413 -3.57 -16.25 17.36
N THR A 414 -3.20 -16.34 16.08
CA THR A 414 -1.79 -16.39 15.65
C THR A 414 -1.09 -15.05 15.91
N ILE A 415 -1.75 -13.91 15.64
CA ILE A 415 -1.24 -12.58 16.04
C ILE A 415 -0.98 -12.54 17.55
N ASP A 416 -1.96 -12.97 18.36
CA ASP A 416 -1.83 -12.92 19.82
C ASP A 416 -0.67 -13.80 20.34
N ARG A 417 -0.49 -14.99 19.76
CA ARG A 417 0.64 -15.89 20.10
C ARG A 417 2.00 -15.28 19.76
N ILE A 418 2.11 -14.54 18.65
CA ILE A 418 3.37 -13.90 18.25
C ILE A 418 3.68 -12.68 19.11
N ILE A 419 2.66 -11.89 19.43
CA ILE A 419 2.80 -10.58 20.05
C ILE A 419 2.89 -10.67 21.59
N ALA A 420 2.22 -11.63 22.23
CA ALA A 420 2.19 -11.76 23.68
C ALA A 420 3.59 -11.96 24.33
N PRO A 421 4.50 -12.81 23.82
CA PRO A 421 5.85 -12.96 24.37
C PRO A 421 6.70 -11.68 24.25
N LEU A 422 6.33 -10.76 23.36
CA LEU A 422 7.04 -9.50 23.14
C LEU A 422 6.59 -8.39 24.11
N GLY A 423 5.66 -8.68 25.02
CA GLY A 423 5.08 -7.71 25.95
C GLY A 423 4.25 -6.63 25.24
N ARG A 424 3.74 -6.94 24.05
CA ARG A 424 2.91 -6.05 23.24
C ARG A 424 1.46 -6.54 23.26
N ARG A 425 0.52 -5.67 22.88
CA ARG A 425 -0.91 -6.01 22.80
C ARG A 425 -1.48 -5.45 21.52
N VAL A 426 -2.42 -6.18 20.94
CA VAL A 426 -3.27 -5.75 19.83
C VAL A 426 -4.70 -5.98 20.31
N ASP A 427 -5.54 -4.95 20.29
CA ASP A 427 -6.94 -5.01 20.70
C ASP A 427 -7.73 -3.86 20.05
N GLU A 428 -9.01 -3.70 20.37
CA GLU A 428 -9.85 -2.65 19.74
C GLU A 428 -9.37 -1.22 20.05
N SER A 429 -8.62 -1.01 21.13
CA SER A 429 -8.04 0.30 21.48
C SER A 429 -6.73 0.57 20.76
N ALA A 430 -5.96 -0.48 20.48
CA ALA A 430 -4.73 -0.46 19.69
C ALA A 430 -4.77 -1.55 18.60
N PRO A 431 -5.55 -1.34 17.51
CA PRO A 431 -5.85 -2.36 16.50
C PRO A 431 -4.71 -2.64 15.52
N MET A 432 -3.53 -2.09 15.75
CA MET A 432 -2.33 -2.34 14.96
C MET A 432 -1.10 -2.43 15.86
N VAL A 433 -0.10 -3.21 15.44
CA VAL A 433 1.19 -3.30 16.11
C VAL A 433 2.31 -3.46 15.11
N ASP A 434 3.43 -2.80 15.40
CA ASP A 434 4.73 -3.09 14.83
C ASP A 434 5.63 -3.65 15.93
N ALA A 435 6.24 -4.80 15.66
CA ALA A 435 7.12 -5.46 16.62
C ALA A 435 8.28 -6.18 15.94
N ARG A 436 9.26 -6.55 16.77
CA ARG A 436 10.43 -7.32 16.35
C ARG A 436 10.43 -8.68 17.01
N LEU A 437 10.55 -9.72 16.20
CA LEU A 437 10.63 -11.10 16.64
C LEU A 437 12.04 -11.41 17.19
N PRO A 438 12.20 -12.46 18.03
CA PRO A 438 13.50 -12.82 18.63
C PRO A 438 14.60 -13.16 17.60
N ASP A 439 14.23 -13.66 16.43
CA ASP A 439 15.13 -13.94 15.31
C ASP A 439 15.59 -12.65 14.56
N GLY A 440 15.04 -11.50 14.95
CA GLY A 440 15.30 -10.20 14.37
C GLY A 440 14.31 -9.79 13.27
N SER A 441 13.41 -10.68 12.87
CA SER A 441 12.38 -10.43 11.85
C SER A 441 11.42 -9.34 12.32
N ARG A 442 10.82 -8.61 11.38
CA ARG A 442 9.81 -7.59 11.70
C ARG A 442 8.43 -8.13 11.43
N ILE A 443 7.51 -7.87 12.34
CA ILE A 443 6.09 -8.17 12.16
C ILE A 443 5.28 -6.88 12.27
N ASN A 444 4.41 -6.67 11.30
CA ASN A 444 3.28 -5.76 11.38
C ASN A 444 2.01 -6.61 11.45
N ALA A 445 1.10 -6.28 12.35
CA ALA A 445 -0.22 -6.89 12.40
C ALA A 445 -1.28 -5.82 12.59
N ILE A 446 -2.42 -6.02 11.92
CA ILE A 446 -3.57 -5.11 11.97
C ILE A 446 -4.85 -5.93 12.03
N ILE A 447 -5.78 -5.53 12.88
CA ILE A 447 -7.03 -6.25 13.14
C ILE A 447 -8.25 -5.38 12.81
N PRO A 448 -9.44 -5.98 12.66
CA PRO A 448 -10.69 -5.22 12.59
C PRO A 448 -10.84 -4.27 13.80
N PRO A 449 -11.43 -3.08 13.61
CA PRO A 449 -12.14 -2.62 12.41
C PRO A 449 -11.26 -2.00 11.31
N LEU A 450 -9.93 -1.91 11.49
CA LEU A 450 -9.07 -1.25 10.51
C LEU A 450 -8.81 -2.12 9.27
N SER A 451 -8.78 -3.44 9.45
CA SER A 451 -8.61 -4.41 8.36
C SER A 451 -9.95 -5.05 7.99
N LEU A 452 -10.58 -4.56 6.92
CA LEU A 452 -11.96 -4.90 6.54
C LEU A 452 -12.14 -6.38 6.14
N GLY A 453 -11.11 -7.01 5.55
CA GLY A 453 -11.14 -8.41 5.13
C GLY A 453 -10.86 -9.44 6.24
N GLY A 454 -10.64 -8.98 7.47
CA GLY A 454 -10.15 -9.79 8.58
C GLY A 454 -8.75 -9.37 9.04
N PRO A 455 -8.16 -10.04 10.04
CA PRO A 455 -6.83 -9.72 10.53
C PRO A 455 -5.76 -9.90 9.44
N MET A 456 -4.80 -8.98 9.36
CA MET A 456 -3.69 -9.04 8.41
C MET A 456 -2.35 -9.11 9.15
N ILE A 457 -1.40 -9.80 8.53
CA ILE A 457 -0.04 -9.98 9.06
C ILE A 457 0.95 -9.72 7.94
N THR A 458 1.97 -8.91 8.19
CA THR A 458 3.14 -8.81 7.32
C THR A 458 4.39 -9.14 8.13
N ILE A 459 5.07 -10.24 7.79
CA ILE A 459 6.35 -10.60 8.37
C ILE A 459 7.43 -10.36 7.33
N ARG A 460 8.40 -9.51 7.67
CA ARG A 460 9.64 -9.36 6.90
C ARG A 460 10.71 -10.13 7.63
N LYS A 461 11.10 -11.26 7.06
CA LYS A 461 12.09 -12.14 7.67
C LYS A 461 13.43 -11.43 7.71
N PHE A 462 14.12 -11.61 8.82
CA PHE A 462 15.48 -11.14 8.94
C PHE A 462 16.36 -12.00 8.02
N ALA A 463 16.88 -11.41 6.94
CA ALA A 463 17.73 -12.13 6.00
C ALA A 463 18.92 -12.78 6.74
N GLN A 464 19.03 -14.11 6.64
CA GLN A 464 20.11 -14.87 7.27
C GLN A 464 21.43 -14.79 6.48
N GLU A 465 21.35 -14.60 5.15
CA GLU A 465 22.53 -14.59 4.28
C GLU A 465 23.34 -13.30 4.42
N ARG A 466 24.64 -13.46 4.69
CA ARG A 466 25.63 -12.37 4.74
C ARG A 466 26.42 -12.37 3.43
N TYR A 467 26.08 -11.45 2.53
CA TYR A 467 26.88 -11.26 1.34
C TYR A 467 28.22 -10.59 1.67
N THR A 468 29.24 -10.97 0.91
CA THR A 468 30.60 -10.48 0.96
C THR A 468 30.92 -9.67 -0.30
N VAL A 469 32.07 -9.01 -0.33
CA VAL A 469 32.54 -8.35 -1.57
C VAL A 469 32.76 -9.38 -2.69
N ASP A 470 33.19 -10.59 -2.35
CA ASP A 470 33.40 -11.69 -3.30
C ASP A 470 32.09 -12.08 -4.00
N ASP A 471 30.98 -12.14 -3.25
CA ASP A 471 29.65 -12.37 -3.83
C ASP A 471 29.28 -11.28 -4.84
N LEU A 472 29.56 -9.99 -4.54
CA LEU A 472 29.27 -8.92 -5.48
C LEU A 472 30.11 -8.99 -6.75
N LEU A 473 31.36 -9.47 -6.66
CA LEU A 473 32.29 -9.60 -7.78
C LEU A 473 31.97 -10.83 -8.64
N ASN A 474 31.80 -11.98 -8.02
CA ASN A 474 31.81 -13.29 -8.68
C ASN A 474 30.41 -13.90 -8.84
N LYS A 475 29.50 -13.66 -7.89
CA LYS A 475 28.15 -14.25 -7.91
C LYS A 475 27.14 -13.33 -8.59
N PHE A 476 27.16 -12.03 -8.25
CA PHE A 476 26.17 -11.06 -8.72
C PHE A 476 26.68 -10.14 -9.84
N HIS A 477 28.00 -10.04 -10.01
CA HIS A 477 28.64 -9.11 -10.94
C HIS A 477 28.10 -7.67 -10.80
N SER A 478 27.91 -7.23 -9.55
CA SER A 478 27.33 -5.94 -9.16
C SER A 478 28.35 -4.80 -9.13
N LEU A 479 29.65 -5.11 -9.16
CA LEU A 479 30.77 -4.18 -9.36
C LEU A 479 31.97 -4.91 -9.97
N SER A 480 32.97 -4.17 -10.44
CA SER A 480 34.26 -4.71 -10.91
C SER A 480 35.32 -4.71 -9.81
N GLN A 481 36.40 -5.47 -9.99
CA GLN A 481 37.54 -5.47 -9.05
C GLN A 481 38.17 -4.07 -8.86
N PRO A 482 38.46 -3.28 -9.92
CA PRO A 482 38.88 -1.88 -9.79
C PRO A 482 38.00 -1.03 -8.88
N MET A 483 36.67 -1.20 -8.99
CA MET A 483 35.71 -0.49 -8.16
C MET A 483 35.77 -0.94 -6.70
N ALA A 484 35.90 -2.26 -6.46
CA ALA A 484 36.03 -2.81 -5.11
C ALA A 484 37.30 -2.31 -4.42
N ASP A 485 38.43 -2.34 -5.12
CA ASP A 485 39.73 -1.86 -4.61
C ASP A 485 39.67 -0.37 -4.27
N PHE A 486 39.05 0.43 -5.14
CA PHE A 486 38.85 1.86 -4.90
C PHE A 486 37.96 2.13 -3.69
N LEU A 487 36.84 1.41 -3.54
CA LEU A 487 35.95 1.55 -2.38
C LEU A 487 36.65 1.13 -1.08
N ASN A 488 37.46 0.06 -1.11
CA ASN A 488 38.27 -0.36 0.02
C ASN A 488 39.26 0.74 0.42
N ALA A 489 39.99 1.31 -0.55
CA ALA A 489 40.90 2.43 -0.29
C ALA A 489 40.17 3.67 0.27
N CYS A 490 38.96 3.97 -0.21
CA CYS A 490 38.14 5.05 0.33
C CYS A 490 37.77 4.81 1.80
N VAL A 491 37.36 3.59 2.16
CA VAL A 491 36.99 3.27 3.55
C VAL A 491 38.22 3.31 4.46
N ILE A 492 39.34 2.68 4.07
CA ILE A 492 40.59 2.70 4.84
C ILE A 492 41.10 4.14 4.98
N GLY A 493 41.03 4.94 3.91
CA GLY A 493 41.41 6.36 3.88
C GLY A 493 40.42 7.29 4.57
N ARG A 494 39.43 6.76 5.32
CA ARG A 494 38.42 7.51 6.08
C ARG A 494 37.65 8.54 5.23
N LYS A 495 37.35 8.20 3.98
CA LYS A 495 36.45 9.01 3.15
C LYS A 495 35.01 8.81 3.59
N ASN A 496 34.26 9.90 3.66
CA ASN A 496 32.82 9.85 3.92
C ASN A 496 32.11 9.39 2.65
N VAL A 497 31.34 8.29 2.75
CA VAL A 497 30.71 7.64 1.59
C VAL A 497 29.19 7.62 1.75
N ILE A 498 28.48 8.11 0.74
CA ILE A 498 27.02 7.98 0.63
C ILE A 498 26.68 6.92 -0.40
N ILE A 499 25.92 5.91 0.00
CA ILE A 499 25.35 4.91 -0.92
C ILE A 499 23.92 5.33 -1.27
N SER A 500 23.67 5.55 -2.55
CA SER A 500 22.41 6.09 -3.04
C SER A 500 21.73 5.18 -4.08
N GLY A 501 20.40 5.21 -4.12
CA GLY A 501 19.63 4.32 -4.98
C GLY A 501 18.12 4.31 -4.71
N GLY A 502 17.36 3.75 -5.65
CA GLY A 502 15.93 3.54 -5.51
C GLY A 502 15.55 2.53 -4.41
N THR A 503 14.25 2.38 -4.16
CA THR A 503 13.72 1.37 -3.24
C THR A 503 14.02 -0.04 -3.76
N GLY A 504 14.48 -0.92 -2.87
CA GLY A 504 14.84 -2.30 -3.23
C GLY A 504 16.12 -2.46 -4.07
N ALA A 505 16.88 -1.39 -4.29
CA ALA A 505 18.12 -1.42 -5.07
C ALA A 505 19.30 -2.12 -4.36
N GLY A 506 19.20 -2.38 -3.05
CA GLY A 506 20.24 -3.05 -2.27
C GLY A 506 21.20 -2.11 -1.53
N LYS A 507 20.79 -0.87 -1.23
CA LYS A 507 21.62 0.13 -0.53
C LYS A 507 22.17 -0.39 0.80
N THR A 508 21.30 -0.90 1.68
CA THR A 508 21.71 -1.41 3.01
C THR A 508 22.62 -2.63 2.88
N THR A 509 22.37 -3.50 1.90
CA THR A 509 23.25 -4.64 1.60
C THR A 509 24.65 -4.18 1.21
N LEU A 510 24.75 -3.21 0.29
CA LEU A 510 26.04 -2.64 -0.12
C LEU A 510 26.71 -1.92 1.05
N LEU A 511 25.96 -1.17 1.86
CA LEU A 511 26.46 -0.53 3.07
C LEU A 511 27.08 -1.56 4.02
N ASN A 512 26.38 -2.67 4.27
CA ASN A 512 26.86 -3.73 5.15
C ASN A 512 28.18 -4.35 4.66
N ILE A 513 28.36 -4.49 3.34
CA ILE A 513 29.58 -5.03 2.73
C ILE A 513 30.72 -4.02 2.80
N VAL A 514 30.49 -2.78 2.36
CA VAL A 514 31.49 -1.70 2.36
C VAL A 514 31.97 -1.40 3.79
N SER A 515 31.07 -1.50 4.78
CA SER A 515 31.42 -1.32 6.19
C SER A 515 32.37 -2.40 6.73
N GLN A 516 32.51 -3.56 6.07
CA GLN A 516 33.48 -4.59 6.49
C GLN A 516 34.92 -4.18 6.18
N PHE A 517 35.14 -3.25 5.25
CA PHE A 517 36.47 -2.69 4.94
C PHE A 517 37.03 -1.82 6.06
N ILE A 518 36.21 -1.41 7.03
CA ILE A 518 36.65 -0.64 8.19
C ILE A 518 37.63 -1.49 9.00
N PRO A 519 38.83 -1.00 9.37
CA PRO A 519 39.77 -1.76 10.19
C PRO A 519 39.21 -2.24 11.54
N ASP A 520 39.62 -3.43 12.01
CA ASP A 520 39.08 -4.05 13.24
C ASP A 520 39.46 -3.32 14.54
N ASN A 521 40.42 -2.40 14.49
CA ASN A 521 40.84 -1.58 15.63
C ASN A 521 40.00 -0.30 15.80
N GLU A 522 39.02 -0.05 14.93
CA GLU A 522 38.14 1.13 15.00
C GLU A 522 36.82 0.80 15.73
N ARG A 523 36.37 1.71 16.60
CA ARG A 523 35.04 1.65 17.22
C ARG A 523 33.97 2.12 16.26
N ILE A 524 33.05 1.24 15.91
CA ILE A 524 31.96 1.53 14.98
C ILE A 524 30.64 1.65 15.75
N ILE A 525 29.91 2.74 15.52
CA ILE A 525 28.54 2.90 16.02
C ILE A 525 27.57 2.97 14.85
N THR A 526 26.64 2.02 14.78
CA THR A 526 25.56 2.03 13.78
C THR A 526 24.28 2.60 14.38
N ILE A 527 23.56 3.42 13.62
CA ILE A 527 22.27 4.00 13.99
C ILE A 527 21.27 3.67 12.89
N GLU A 528 20.19 2.98 13.22
CA GLU A 528 19.23 2.50 12.23
C GLU A 528 17.79 2.72 12.74
N ASP A 529 16.84 2.95 11.84
CA ASP A 529 15.41 2.94 12.23
C ASP A 529 15.04 1.57 12.82
N ALA A 530 15.52 0.51 12.17
CA ALA A 530 15.60 -0.82 12.75
C ALA A 530 16.81 -1.57 12.23
N ALA A 531 17.50 -2.28 13.12
CA ALA A 531 18.86 -2.73 12.88
C ALA A 531 18.96 -3.86 11.85
N GLU A 532 19.42 -3.53 10.64
CA GLU A 532 19.64 -4.41 9.50
C GLU A 532 21.13 -4.76 9.35
N LEU A 533 22.04 -3.85 9.72
CA LEU A 533 23.47 -4.04 9.59
C LEU A 533 23.99 -5.18 10.49
N ARG A 534 24.94 -5.95 9.94
CA ARG A 534 25.60 -7.12 10.53
C ARG A 534 27.11 -7.05 10.26
N LEU A 535 27.80 -6.25 11.08
CA LEU A 535 29.24 -6.09 10.98
C LEU A 535 29.96 -7.23 11.69
N VAL A 536 30.99 -7.79 11.05
CA VAL A 536 31.89 -8.78 11.67
C VAL A 536 33.06 -7.99 12.24
N LYS A 537 32.79 -7.26 13.33
CA LYS A 537 33.73 -6.32 13.94
C LYS A 537 33.74 -6.50 15.46
N SER A 538 34.93 -6.48 16.04
CA SER A 538 35.14 -6.67 17.48
C SER A 538 34.52 -5.53 18.31
N HIS A 539 34.66 -4.29 17.84
CA HIS A 539 34.29 -3.09 18.58
C HIS A 539 33.10 -2.35 17.94
N TRP A 540 31.97 -3.05 17.86
CA TRP A 540 30.74 -2.56 17.23
C TRP A 540 29.61 -2.32 18.25
N ALA A 541 29.11 -1.09 18.31
CA ALA A 541 27.91 -0.72 19.07
C ALA A 541 26.73 -0.45 18.13
N ARG A 542 25.54 -0.90 18.53
CA ARG A 542 24.33 -0.84 17.70
C ARG A 542 23.27 -0.01 18.40
N LEU A 543 22.75 0.99 17.71
CA LEU A 543 21.68 1.85 18.19
C LEU A 543 20.50 1.76 17.23
N GLU A 544 19.30 1.74 17.79
CA GLU A 544 18.06 1.62 17.06
C GLU A 544 17.09 2.71 17.51
N SER A 545 16.45 3.37 16.55
CA SER A 545 15.42 4.36 16.85
C SER A 545 14.25 3.70 17.60
N LYS A 546 13.52 4.48 18.38
CA LYS A 546 12.35 4.01 19.10
C LYS A 546 11.12 4.82 18.68
N PRO A 547 10.08 4.20 18.12
CA PRO A 547 8.82 4.89 17.86
C PRO A 547 8.14 5.29 19.19
N SER A 548 7.20 6.24 19.13
CA SER A 548 6.36 6.56 20.29
C SER A 548 5.63 5.31 20.80
N ASN A 549 5.39 5.25 22.10
CA ASN A 549 4.44 4.29 22.67
C ASN A 549 3.00 4.66 22.24
N ILE A 550 2.03 3.83 22.64
CA ILE A 550 0.60 4.00 22.31
C ILE A 550 0.08 5.38 22.79
N GLU A 551 0.66 5.94 23.85
CA GLU A 551 0.34 7.27 24.41
C GLU A 551 1.08 8.44 23.71
N GLY A 552 1.79 8.17 22.61
CA GLY A 552 2.55 9.17 21.86
C GLY A 552 3.89 9.58 22.48
N ARG A 553 4.29 8.99 23.62
CA ARG A 553 5.48 9.36 24.41
C ARG A 553 6.67 8.44 24.17
N GLY A 554 7.87 8.91 24.56
CA GLY A 554 9.07 8.08 24.59
C GLY A 554 9.68 7.73 23.24
N ARG A 555 9.38 8.53 22.20
CA ARG A 555 10.05 8.47 20.90
C ARG A 555 11.52 8.85 21.05
N VAL A 556 12.40 8.10 20.40
CA VAL A 556 13.82 8.40 20.25
C VAL A 556 14.15 8.33 18.78
N THR A 557 14.49 9.46 18.17
CA THR A 557 14.76 9.57 16.73
C THR A 557 16.20 9.21 16.38
N ILE A 558 16.48 8.96 15.10
CA ILE A 558 17.87 8.81 14.60
C ILE A 558 18.71 10.03 14.98
N ARG A 559 18.15 11.24 14.89
CA ARG A 559 18.82 12.48 15.29
C ARG A 559 19.23 12.47 16.76
N ASP A 560 18.33 12.07 17.66
CA ASP A 560 18.61 11.99 19.10
C ASP A 560 19.75 11.01 19.39
N LEU A 561 19.71 9.84 18.74
CA LEU A 561 20.77 8.84 18.84
C LEU A 561 22.09 9.38 18.30
N PHE A 562 22.07 10.04 17.14
CA PHE A 562 23.26 10.59 16.49
C PHE A 562 23.97 11.59 17.41
N ILE A 563 23.23 12.56 17.97
CA ILE A 563 23.78 13.53 18.92
C ILE A 563 24.38 12.81 20.14
N ASN A 564 23.73 11.76 20.64
CA ASN A 564 24.26 10.97 21.74
C ASN A 564 25.55 10.22 21.34
N THR A 565 25.66 9.72 20.10
CA THR A 565 26.85 8.99 19.64
C THR A 565 28.12 9.81 19.68
N LEU A 566 28.04 11.14 19.51
CA LEU A 566 29.19 12.03 19.60
C LEU A 566 29.86 12.00 20.99
N ARG A 567 29.16 11.51 22.02
CA ARG A 567 29.69 11.32 23.39
C ARG A 567 30.17 9.89 23.65
N MET A 568 29.98 8.97 22.72
CA MET A 568 30.31 7.55 22.84
C MET A 568 31.71 7.21 22.29
N ARG A 569 32.51 8.24 21.98
CA ARG A 569 33.86 8.15 21.38
C ARG A 569 33.92 7.22 20.15
N PRO A 570 33.07 7.40 19.13
CA PRO A 570 33.15 6.60 17.91
C PRO A 570 34.40 6.94 17.10
N ASP A 571 35.00 5.95 16.45
CA ASP A 571 35.92 6.17 15.33
C ASP A 571 35.12 6.27 14.02
N ARG A 572 34.00 5.54 13.93
CA ARG A 572 33.10 5.54 12.77
C ARG A 572 31.65 5.64 13.21
N ILE A 573 30.90 6.51 12.55
CA ILE A 573 29.44 6.58 12.68
C ILE A 573 28.81 6.14 11.36
N ILE A 574 27.90 5.18 11.45
CA ILE A 574 27.18 4.67 10.29
C ILE A 574 25.70 4.88 10.52
N ILE A 575 25.06 5.66 9.66
CA ILE A 575 23.60 5.82 9.69
C ILE A 575 23.03 4.91 8.60
N GLY A 576 22.22 3.92 8.99
CA GLY A 576 21.66 2.94 8.06
C GLY A 576 20.95 3.60 6.88
N GLU A 577 20.15 4.63 7.15
CA GLU A 577 19.53 5.46 6.13
C GLU A 577 19.19 6.86 6.67
N CYS A 578 19.59 7.91 5.96
CA CYS A 578 19.18 9.28 6.27
C CYS A 578 17.86 9.62 5.58
N ARG A 579 16.89 10.11 6.35
CA ARG A 579 15.53 10.45 5.91
C ARG A 579 15.06 11.84 6.36
N GLY A 580 15.79 12.51 7.25
CA GLY A 580 15.30 13.75 7.84
C GLY A 580 16.39 14.60 8.52
N PRO A 581 16.04 15.27 9.64
CA PRO A 581 16.84 16.37 10.19
C PRO A 581 18.21 15.95 10.72
N GLU A 582 18.46 14.66 10.96
CA GLU A 582 19.77 14.11 11.35
C GLU A 582 20.88 14.42 10.34
N VAL A 583 20.53 14.71 9.08
CA VAL A 583 21.49 15.05 8.03
C VAL A 583 22.33 16.27 8.40
N LEU A 584 21.73 17.27 9.07
CA LEU A 584 22.47 18.47 9.45
C LEU A 584 23.58 18.14 10.46
N ASP A 585 23.22 17.41 11.53
CA ASP A 585 24.16 17.00 12.57
C ASP A 585 25.24 16.05 12.00
N MET A 586 24.85 15.17 11.06
CA MET A 586 25.78 14.30 10.33
C MET A 586 26.80 15.10 9.52
N LEU A 587 26.37 16.06 8.71
CA LEU A 587 27.26 16.90 7.90
C LEU A 587 28.19 17.74 8.79
N GLN A 588 27.71 18.22 9.95
CA GLN A 588 28.56 18.91 10.92
C GLN A 588 29.61 17.98 11.50
N ALA A 589 29.22 16.80 11.99
CA ALA A 589 30.14 15.84 12.58
C ALA A 589 31.22 15.37 11.59
N MET A 590 30.85 15.13 10.32
CA MET A 590 31.77 14.79 9.24
C MET A 590 32.82 15.88 9.00
N ASN A 591 32.47 17.15 9.22
CA ASN A 591 33.41 18.28 9.13
C ASN A 591 34.22 18.51 10.42
N THR A 592 33.77 18.00 11.57
CA THR A 592 34.39 18.25 12.89
C THR A 592 35.01 16.99 13.52
N GLY A 593 35.64 16.14 12.71
CA GLY A 593 36.50 15.06 13.20
C GLY A 593 35.84 13.68 13.34
N HIS A 594 34.67 13.46 12.75
CA HIS A 594 34.06 12.13 12.59
C HIS A 594 34.11 11.70 11.12
N ASP A 595 35.33 11.62 10.59
CA ASP A 595 35.60 11.21 9.22
C ASP A 595 35.36 9.71 9.00
N GLY A 596 35.32 9.28 7.74
CA GLY A 596 35.07 7.89 7.39
C GLY A 596 33.64 7.40 7.65
N SER A 597 32.69 8.30 7.89
CA SER A 597 31.28 8.00 8.12
C SER A 597 30.61 7.45 6.85
N LEU A 598 29.71 6.48 7.03
CA LEU A 598 29.00 5.82 5.92
C LEU A 598 27.49 5.97 6.11
N THR A 599 26.75 6.17 5.03
CA THR A 599 25.28 6.19 5.12
C THR A 599 24.61 5.79 3.81
N THR A 600 23.30 5.52 3.86
CA THR A 600 22.47 5.40 2.66
C THR A 600 21.46 6.52 2.52
N LEU A 601 21.11 6.84 1.27
CA LEU A 601 20.12 7.86 0.94
C LEU A 601 19.31 7.46 -0.31
N HIS A 602 18.02 7.82 -0.36
CA HIS A 602 17.21 7.62 -1.56
C HIS A 602 17.41 8.72 -2.61
N ALA A 603 18.03 8.35 -3.72
CA ALA A 603 18.22 9.21 -4.89
C ALA A 603 18.23 8.38 -6.18
N ASN A 604 17.78 8.98 -7.29
CA ASN A 604 17.72 8.31 -8.59
C ASN A 604 19.02 8.49 -9.38
N ALA A 605 19.83 9.48 -9.01
CA ALA A 605 21.16 9.73 -9.57
C ALA A 605 22.07 10.41 -8.53
N PRO A 606 23.42 10.36 -8.69
CA PRO A 606 24.36 11.01 -7.78
C PRO A 606 24.08 12.50 -7.56
N ARG A 607 23.71 13.24 -8.62
CA ARG A 607 23.36 14.67 -8.53
C ARG A 607 22.14 14.94 -7.65
N ASP A 608 21.19 14.01 -7.59
CA ASP A 608 19.94 14.18 -6.84
C ASP A 608 20.18 14.06 -5.33
N VAL A 609 21.30 13.46 -4.92
CA VAL A 609 21.71 13.35 -3.50
C VAL A 609 21.83 14.74 -2.87
N LEU A 610 22.41 15.71 -3.57
CA LEU A 610 22.59 17.07 -3.05
C LEU A 610 21.25 17.77 -2.79
N ALA A 611 20.31 17.64 -3.74
CA ALA A 611 18.96 18.18 -3.58
C ALA A 611 18.24 17.52 -2.39
N ARG A 612 18.34 16.19 -2.25
CA ARG A 612 17.74 15.45 -1.14
C ARG A 612 18.32 15.84 0.21
N LEU A 613 19.63 15.96 0.33
CA LEU A 613 20.30 16.43 1.55
C LEU A 613 19.80 17.83 1.93
N SER A 614 19.68 18.75 0.95
CA SER A 614 19.18 20.10 1.22
C SER A 614 17.75 20.10 1.76
N SER A 615 16.85 19.30 1.17
CA SER A 615 15.48 19.14 1.68
C SER A 615 15.46 18.57 3.10
N MET A 616 16.31 17.59 3.41
CA MET A 616 16.38 16.98 4.75
C MET A 616 16.91 17.95 5.81
N VAL A 617 17.91 18.77 5.48
CA VAL A 617 18.42 19.81 6.38
C VAL A 617 17.34 20.84 6.70
N LEU A 618 16.50 21.23 5.74
CA LEU A 618 15.39 22.16 5.97
C LEU A 618 14.33 21.62 6.95
N LEU A 619 14.21 20.29 7.10
CA LEU A 619 13.32 19.67 8.09
C LEU A 619 13.84 19.82 9.53
N SER A 620 15.10 20.25 9.74
CA SER A 620 15.67 20.46 11.07
C SER A 620 15.10 21.67 11.82
N GLY A 621 14.36 22.54 11.10
CA GLY A 621 13.83 23.81 11.62
C GLY A 621 14.87 24.94 11.62
N ILE A 622 16.09 24.70 11.15
CA ILE A 622 17.14 25.71 11.01
C ILE A 622 17.12 26.24 9.58
N GLU A 623 16.87 27.54 9.42
CA GLU A 623 16.92 28.21 8.12
C GLU A 623 18.37 28.51 7.74
N LEU A 624 18.95 27.67 6.87
CA LEU A 624 20.24 27.91 6.23
C LEU A 624 20.05 28.25 4.75
N PRO A 625 20.79 29.23 4.21
CA PRO A 625 20.83 29.44 2.77
C PRO A 625 21.29 28.16 2.05
N ILE A 626 20.65 27.82 0.93
CA ILE A 626 20.95 26.58 0.19
C ILE A 626 22.44 26.46 -0.19
N ARG A 627 23.07 27.60 -0.49
CA ARG A 627 24.51 27.69 -0.77
C ARG A 627 25.35 27.18 0.41
N ALA A 628 25.01 27.55 1.65
CA ALA A 628 25.73 27.10 2.83
C ALA A 628 25.58 25.59 3.03
N ILE A 629 24.39 25.03 2.76
CA ILE A 629 24.16 23.58 2.82
C ILE A 629 25.01 22.85 1.79
N TYR A 630 25.10 23.39 0.57
CA TYR A 630 25.95 22.82 -0.47
C TYR A 630 27.44 22.93 -0.18
N GLU A 631 27.90 24.05 0.39
CA GLU A 631 29.28 24.20 0.85
C GLU A 631 29.60 23.20 1.99
N MET A 632 28.69 23.01 2.95
CA MET A 632 28.82 21.98 3.99
C MET A 632 28.88 20.57 3.40
N ALA A 633 28.02 20.26 2.43
CA ALA A 633 27.99 18.97 1.75
C ALA A 633 29.27 18.71 0.94
N ALA A 634 29.73 19.71 0.18
CA ALA A 634 30.96 19.65 -0.61
C ALA A 634 32.20 19.42 0.25
N SER A 635 32.22 19.97 1.47
CA SER A 635 33.30 19.77 2.44
C SER A 635 33.21 18.41 3.15
N ALA A 636 32.01 17.96 3.50
CA ALA A 636 31.81 16.75 4.29
C ALA A 636 31.90 15.46 3.46
N ILE A 637 31.27 15.42 2.29
CA ILE A 637 31.06 14.19 1.52
C ILE A 637 32.17 14.05 0.49
N HIS A 638 32.73 12.84 0.37
CA HIS A 638 33.81 12.57 -0.56
C HIS A 638 33.33 11.73 -1.74
N ILE A 639 32.60 10.64 -1.48
CA ILE A 639 32.21 9.66 -2.49
C ILE A 639 30.70 9.39 -2.42
N ILE A 640 30.07 9.36 -3.60
CA ILE A 640 28.70 8.89 -3.79
C ILE A 640 28.74 7.61 -4.63
N VAL A 641 28.16 6.54 -4.11
CA VAL A 641 28.01 5.26 -4.81
C VAL A 641 26.56 5.08 -5.19
N GLN A 642 26.24 5.10 -6.48
CA GLN A 642 24.89 4.90 -6.99
C GLN A 642 24.67 3.42 -7.32
N ILE A 643 23.63 2.81 -6.74
CA ILE A 643 23.17 1.45 -7.05
C ILE A 643 21.76 1.48 -7.62
N SER A 644 21.54 0.66 -8.65
CA SER A 644 20.23 0.54 -9.31
C SER A 644 19.82 -0.93 -9.48
N ARG A 645 18.51 -1.19 -9.41
CA ARG A 645 17.91 -2.47 -9.78
C ARG A 645 17.45 -2.39 -11.23
N PHE A 646 17.88 -3.35 -12.04
CA PHE A 646 17.51 -3.45 -13.45
C PHE A 646 16.26 -4.32 -13.64
N SER A 647 15.73 -4.33 -14.86
CA SER A 647 14.50 -5.04 -15.23
C SER A 647 14.59 -6.56 -15.04
N ASP A 648 15.79 -7.12 -15.16
CA ASP A 648 16.08 -8.54 -14.91
C ASP A 648 16.20 -8.88 -13.41
N GLY A 649 16.02 -7.89 -12.54
CA GLY A 649 16.17 -8.03 -11.10
C GLY A 649 17.61 -7.91 -10.60
N SER A 650 18.60 -7.85 -11.49
CA SER A 650 19.99 -7.65 -11.11
C SER A 650 20.20 -6.28 -10.47
N ARG A 651 21.14 -6.20 -9.53
CA ARG A 651 21.52 -4.97 -8.85
C ARG A 651 22.95 -4.64 -9.24
N LYS A 652 23.20 -3.44 -9.75
CA LYS A 652 24.54 -3.01 -10.21
C LYS A 652 24.86 -1.62 -9.70
N ILE A 653 26.12 -1.39 -9.34
CA ILE A 653 26.64 -0.06 -9.05
C ILE A 653 26.74 0.71 -10.37
N THR A 654 25.86 1.67 -10.59
CA THR A 654 25.79 2.40 -11.85
C THR A 654 26.77 3.56 -11.95
N ALA A 655 27.17 4.13 -10.81
CA ALA A 655 28.20 5.16 -10.75
C ALA A 655 28.93 5.16 -9.41
N ILE A 656 30.23 5.47 -9.43
CA ILE A 656 31.00 5.91 -8.28
C ILE A 656 31.50 7.32 -8.61
N THR A 657 31.03 8.31 -7.86
CA THR A 657 31.22 9.73 -8.15
C THR A 657 31.95 10.41 -6.99
N GLU A 658 33.01 11.16 -7.27
CA GLU A 658 33.67 12.02 -6.30
C GLU A 658 32.97 13.38 -6.23
N LEU A 659 32.72 13.86 -5.02
CA LEU A 659 32.37 15.25 -4.75
C LEU A 659 33.67 16.01 -4.51
N THR A 660 34.08 16.87 -5.46
CA THR A 660 35.49 17.34 -5.49
C THR A 660 35.82 18.39 -4.43
N GLY A 661 34.82 18.87 -3.68
CA GLY A 661 34.93 20.00 -2.76
C GLY A 661 34.97 21.39 -3.41
N LYS A 662 34.97 21.46 -4.76
CA LYS A 662 34.86 22.74 -5.48
C LYS A 662 33.41 23.10 -5.75
N MET A 663 33.12 24.39 -5.75
CA MET A 663 31.83 24.94 -6.19
C MET A 663 31.97 25.47 -7.63
N VAL A 664 31.04 25.10 -8.51
CA VAL A 664 30.92 25.57 -9.89
C VAL A 664 29.49 26.08 -10.08
N ASP A 665 29.33 27.35 -10.46
CA ASP A 665 28.03 28.02 -10.62
C ASP A 665 27.09 27.88 -9.41
N GLY A 666 27.66 27.85 -8.20
CA GLY A 666 26.92 27.72 -6.94
C GLY A 666 26.50 26.30 -6.58
N LEU A 667 26.94 25.28 -7.35
CA LEU A 667 26.71 23.87 -7.08
C LEU A 667 28.02 23.12 -6.78
N PRO A 668 28.01 22.09 -5.93
CA PRO A 668 29.16 21.20 -5.74
C PRO A 668 29.53 20.47 -7.04
N GLU A 669 30.82 20.47 -7.40
CA GLU A 669 31.35 19.76 -8.57
C GLU A 669 31.36 18.24 -8.29
N LEU A 670 30.72 17.49 -9.18
CA LEU A 670 30.67 16.03 -9.19
C LEU A 670 31.51 15.49 -10.35
N LYS A 671 32.34 14.48 -10.10
CA LYS A 671 33.11 13.79 -11.15
C LYS A 671 32.99 12.29 -11.01
N ASP A 672 32.44 11.65 -12.04
CA ASP A 672 32.35 10.20 -12.09
C ASP A 672 33.73 9.58 -12.23
N VAL A 673 34.05 8.62 -11.38
CA VAL A 673 35.28 7.81 -11.39
C VAL A 673 35.03 6.52 -12.18
N PHE A 674 33.90 5.87 -11.91
CA PHE A 674 33.46 4.65 -12.58
C PHE A 674 31.98 4.76 -12.95
N VAL A 675 31.61 4.22 -14.10
CA VAL A 675 30.22 4.16 -14.57
C VAL A 675 29.89 2.79 -15.14
N PHE A 676 28.64 2.37 -15.01
CA PHE A 676 28.09 1.22 -15.74
C PHE A 676 27.37 1.69 -16.99
N LYS A 677 27.76 1.16 -18.15
CA LYS A 677 27.09 1.42 -19.43
C LYS A 677 26.28 0.20 -19.83
N GLN A 678 24.97 0.32 -19.78
CA GLN A 678 24.07 -0.69 -20.33
C GLN A 678 24.18 -0.68 -21.86
N LYS A 679 24.50 -1.83 -22.46
CA LYS A 679 24.57 -2.03 -23.92
C LYS A 679 23.27 -2.54 -24.53
N GLY A 680 22.44 -3.19 -23.72
CA GLY A 680 21.16 -3.71 -24.18
C GLY A 680 20.56 -4.73 -23.21
N ILE A 681 19.63 -5.53 -23.74
CA ILE A 681 19.00 -6.66 -23.06
C ILE A 681 19.14 -7.86 -24.02
N ASN A 682 19.54 -9.03 -23.52
CA ASN A 682 19.67 -10.23 -24.34
C ASN A 682 18.28 -10.90 -24.59
N ALA A 683 18.26 -11.97 -25.39
CA ALA A 683 17.03 -12.69 -25.73
C ALA A 683 16.28 -13.27 -24.51
N ASP A 684 17.00 -13.55 -23.42
CA ASP A 684 16.44 -14.09 -22.17
C ASP A 684 15.97 -12.99 -21.20
N GLY A 685 16.03 -11.72 -21.61
CA GLY A 685 15.63 -10.58 -20.78
C GLY A 685 16.68 -10.09 -19.79
N LEU A 686 17.93 -10.59 -19.86
CA LEU A 686 19.05 -10.20 -18.99
C LEU A 686 19.73 -8.92 -19.47
N VAL A 687 20.13 -8.07 -18.52
CA VAL A 687 20.80 -6.81 -18.83
C VAL A 687 22.26 -7.02 -19.19
N LEU A 688 22.63 -6.60 -20.40
CA LEU A 688 24.00 -6.57 -20.89
C LEU A 688 24.59 -5.17 -20.67
N GLY A 689 25.79 -5.11 -20.11
CA GLY A 689 26.53 -3.87 -19.96
C GLY A 689 27.92 -4.09 -19.39
N GLU A 690 28.70 -3.02 -19.32
CA GLU A 690 30.09 -3.05 -18.84
C GLU A 690 30.36 -1.92 -17.86
N TYR A 691 31.23 -2.19 -16.89
CA TYR A 691 31.82 -1.14 -16.06
C TYR A 691 32.99 -0.51 -16.82
N SER A 692 33.11 0.80 -16.74
CA SER A 692 34.18 1.57 -17.39
C SER A 692 34.65 2.65 -16.44
N ALA A 693 35.97 2.75 -16.24
CA ALA A 693 36.56 3.94 -15.64
C ALA A 693 36.46 5.13 -16.60
N THR A 694 36.34 6.34 -16.06
CA THR A 694 36.16 7.56 -16.85
C THR A 694 37.48 8.21 -17.29
N GLY A 695 38.62 7.70 -16.84
CA GLY A 695 39.93 8.37 -16.97
C GLY A 695 40.18 9.43 -15.90
N TYR A 696 39.17 9.78 -15.10
CA TYR A 696 39.32 10.74 -14.01
C TYR A 696 40.06 10.11 -12.82
N VAL A 697 41.15 10.73 -12.40
CA VAL A 697 41.86 10.37 -11.16
C VAL A 697 41.30 11.25 -10.03
N PRO A 698 40.59 10.67 -9.06
CA PRO A 698 39.95 11.43 -7.99
C PRO A 698 40.99 12.07 -7.07
N LYS A 699 40.66 13.24 -6.50
CA LYS A 699 41.55 13.99 -5.60
C LYS A 699 41.92 13.18 -4.35
N CYS A 700 41.00 12.34 -3.87
CA CYS A 700 41.26 11.46 -2.73
C CYS A 700 42.41 10.46 -2.99
N PHE A 701 42.80 10.22 -4.25
CA PHE A 701 43.92 9.34 -4.60
C PHE A 701 45.25 9.83 -4.03
N GLU A 702 45.51 11.14 -4.07
CA GLU A 702 46.76 11.71 -3.50
C GLU A 702 46.84 11.46 -1.99
N ASP A 703 45.71 11.59 -1.29
CA ASP A 703 45.62 11.30 0.15
C ASP A 703 45.82 9.81 0.45
N PHE A 704 45.42 8.91 -0.45
CA PHE A 704 45.72 7.48 -0.30
C PHE A 704 47.23 7.21 -0.41
N GLN A 705 47.91 7.86 -1.34
CA GLN A 705 49.35 7.72 -1.52
C GLN A 705 50.13 8.24 -0.30
N THR A 706 49.76 9.41 0.24
CA THR A 706 50.43 9.98 1.41
C THR A 706 50.21 9.15 2.67
N ARG A 707 49.07 8.46 2.78
CA ARG A 707 48.75 7.52 3.87
C ARG A 707 49.32 6.11 3.67
N GLY A 708 50.00 5.86 2.55
CA GLY A 708 50.56 4.54 2.23
C GLY A 708 49.51 3.46 1.93
N ILE A 709 48.30 3.86 1.51
CA ILE A 709 47.23 2.93 1.13
C ILE A 709 47.54 2.41 -0.29
N PRO A 710 47.73 1.09 -0.48
CA PRO A 710 48.13 0.54 -1.77
C PRO A 710 46.95 0.59 -2.75
N LEU A 711 47.06 1.43 -3.78
CA LEU A 711 46.08 1.51 -4.86
C LEU A 711 46.78 1.90 -6.17
N SER A 712 46.63 1.08 -7.21
CA SER A 712 47.24 1.38 -8.51
C SER A 712 46.49 2.49 -9.23
N LYS A 713 47.21 3.47 -9.80
CA LYS A 713 46.62 4.52 -10.65
C LYS A 713 46.00 3.96 -11.94
N THR A 714 46.42 2.77 -12.38
CA THR A 714 45.95 2.18 -13.63
C THR A 714 44.46 1.84 -13.62
N ILE A 715 43.87 1.66 -12.44
CA ILE A 715 42.44 1.30 -12.29
C ILE A 715 41.50 2.37 -12.85
N PHE A 716 41.95 3.62 -12.95
CA PHE A 716 41.14 4.73 -13.47
C PHE A 716 41.12 4.81 -15.00
N ASN A 717 41.87 3.94 -15.68
CA ASN A 717 41.97 3.90 -17.15
C ASN A 717 41.41 2.60 -17.77
N THR A 718 40.96 1.66 -16.93
CA THR A 718 40.53 0.31 -17.33
C THR A 718 39.03 0.12 -17.38
#